data_AF-A0A517Z0Q1-F1
#
_entry.id   AF-A0A517Z0Q1-F1
#
_cell.length_a   1.000
_cell.length_b   1.000
_cell.length_c   1.000
_cell.angle_alpha   90.00
_cell.angle_beta   90.00
_cell.angle_gamma   90.00
#
_symmetry.space_group_name_H-M   'P 1'
#
loop_
_entity.id
_entity.type
_entity.pdbx_description
1 polymer ?
#
loop_
_entity_poly.entity_id
_entity_poly.type
_entity_poly.pdbx_seq_one_letter_code
_entity_poly.pdbx_strand_id
1 'polypeptide(L)'
;MRAVFRPVAILILLAMTTGRTFGQDTETFPPLDNDAAPQTWEAMWDGFDPRAEPLEVETLHEWDEEDVVLRIVRFRIGVFKGRKAMLAAVYGFPKGASKLPGLVQIHGGGQYADYKACLLNAKRGYATVSIAWAGRISAPDYRVGPAEVKLFWDGETDHPDYRLTTDWGAVDGYHAPGRNQGNQFPSAKAADWTLDPVESPRNSGWFLCAVAARRALTFLEQQPEVDSDRLGVYGHSMGGKLTVLTAPDVRVKAAAPSCGGISDRDNRSPLFRRTLGDEVALERITCPIIFLSPANDFHGRIGDLPDAVEEIRSEQWRVTCAPHHNHQDTPPYEVATQLWFDQHLKGTFTMPTTPQTSVTLKGPDGIPTVSVTADTSQPIVSVDVFYTQHGKPDETSSDRDNTVHRFWRHVATREGDGRWTAPLPIVSTERPLWIYANVTYELPSPVTGAGYYYREYTAESFNLSSLLDTFSPEDLQSAGVAATIEPTTQIEDFEGDWQKEWFTYRPDEWGRSTNKVYDEQYRAPANARLALDVQAEQRNRLVVAVDGYAAEVPIDGGSEWQEVVLSPDDFRNFAGERLAGWEGIQQLTLTASTRLRGGRRESRVVGGSWKGTPPRFRNLRWQMPPQTTSVSGDASLLDVFPESTVGIGSDNRGETAVTTEYTPSGSVWDDRLDERQVFQIGMQHRQDADRSFTLRIGKGGQIYSLRGPFGESVPPSWRAPGGHMSPWNDEVWQFVAVCTKYNGIDAIRKAGKVPASFVEQLEKSGYASSYFIHNSGAYIPGDSELQSLYCPLLAGDHDEEAGSVRMLNWGLVPQIGTIHRSPLLYYTQVRDAGDGIIELTWVVHNFSQRDDIVFDHLNAPWGGTRISSLPLRYVSSPDGELLEREGFLSSHGTVDVRRTGGWNISCQSDTADSPSLALVYGRDRHLERERARREAGQPYCQFKHSLYRDWRASEPLYQTRWKDWTTRPENSFRNYDVCEIIPKLRIAPGTTIWFRSYLVVGRKDQVMQQATDLVDHVDYGLLEFDRDATPMRTVSPAATDASFSLFTKPVAGTRPLFAIRNTKTGQQIVTADPYFFVEQEELPLHLPEDHPHHDYFANATGYSMDRNNSGWQSLLGYACEERPSTGHWKQLSELLDRNTFPAVSRFHRDLWVKVAPSAAEANLETH
;
A
#
# COMPACT_ATOMS: atom_id res chain seq x y z
N MET A 1 60.29 44.82 -76.26
CA MET A 1 59.16 45.70 -75.91
C MET A 1 57.98 44.83 -75.48
N ARG A 2 57.60 44.91 -74.19
CA ARG A 2 56.35 44.54 -73.47
C ARG A 2 55.42 43.37 -73.90
N ALA A 3 55.35 42.37 -73.00
CA ALA A 3 54.19 41.89 -72.20
C ALA A 3 53.17 40.81 -72.70
N VAL A 4 53.18 39.66 -71.97
CA VAL A 4 52.09 38.96 -71.22
C VAL A 4 50.98 38.10 -71.91
N PHE A 5 51.07 36.77 -71.64
CA PHE A 5 50.09 35.68 -71.31
C PHE A 5 48.82 35.29 -72.14
N ARG A 6 48.81 33.98 -72.56
CA ARG A 6 47.76 32.87 -72.61
C ARG A 6 46.32 33.13 -73.14
N PRO A 7 45.44 32.13 -73.46
CA PRO A 7 45.49 30.63 -73.45
C PRO A 7 44.81 29.92 -74.69
N VAL A 8 44.57 28.57 -74.63
CA VAL A 8 43.32 27.81 -75.05
C VAL A 8 43.54 26.46 -75.82
N ALA A 9 43.16 25.35 -75.14
CA ALA A 9 42.34 24.17 -75.55
C ALA A 9 42.74 23.02 -76.53
N ILE A 10 42.53 21.77 -76.01
CA ILE A 10 41.68 20.64 -76.51
C ILE A 10 42.30 19.39 -77.24
N LEU A 11 42.11 18.21 -76.56
CA LEU A 11 41.74 16.81 -76.99
C LEU A 11 42.66 16.02 -77.97
N ILE A 12 42.90 14.69 -77.95
CA ILE A 12 42.19 13.40 -77.59
C ILE A 12 43.29 12.33 -77.30
N LEU A 13 43.38 11.65 -76.14
CA LEU A 13 42.79 10.36 -75.68
C LEU A 13 42.99 9.07 -76.55
N LEU A 14 43.82 8.13 -76.09
CA LEU A 14 43.62 6.70 -76.30
C LEU A 14 43.97 5.95 -74.99
N ALA A 15 42.97 5.39 -74.33
CA ALA A 15 43.08 4.66 -73.08
C ALA A 15 42.90 3.16 -73.33
N MET A 16 43.86 2.34 -72.88
CA MET A 16 43.65 0.92 -72.61
C MET A 16 43.07 0.79 -71.21
N THR A 17 41.82 0.33 -71.11
CA THR A 17 41.12 0.04 -69.87
C THR A 17 41.38 -1.41 -69.45
N THR A 18 42.18 -1.62 -68.41
CA THR A 18 42.09 -2.82 -67.58
C THR A 18 40.85 -2.70 -66.71
N GLY A 19 39.83 -3.51 -66.99
CA GLY A 19 38.66 -3.63 -66.12
C GLY A 19 39.06 -4.14 -64.74
N ARG A 20 38.87 -3.31 -63.71
CA ARG A 20 38.79 -3.78 -62.32
C ARG A 20 37.39 -4.36 -62.13
N THR A 21 37.29 -5.67 -61.99
CA THR A 21 36.16 -6.31 -61.31
C THR A 21 36.12 -5.78 -59.88
N PHE A 22 35.03 -5.14 -59.48
CA PHE A 22 34.75 -4.87 -58.06
C PHE A 22 34.59 -6.23 -57.36
N GLY A 23 35.60 -6.64 -56.59
CA GLY A 23 35.51 -7.83 -55.75
C GLY A 23 34.45 -7.61 -54.68
N GLN A 24 33.56 -8.58 -54.52
CA GLN A 24 32.57 -8.62 -53.45
C GLN A 24 33.31 -8.84 -52.12
N ASP A 25 33.06 -7.99 -51.12
CA ASP A 25 33.68 -8.16 -49.79
C ASP A 25 33.33 -9.55 -49.23
N THR A 26 34.32 -10.25 -48.67
CA THR A 26 34.16 -11.60 -48.10
C THR A 26 33.45 -11.53 -46.75
N GLU A 27 32.57 -12.49 -46.45
CA GLU A 27 31.86 -12.60 -45.16
C GLU A 27 32.84 -12.76 -43.99
N THR A 28 32.54 -12.14 -42.85
CA THR A 28 33.35 -12.24 -41.62
C THR A 28 33.33 -13.64 -41.01
N PHE A 29 32.19 -14.33 -41.12
CA PHE A 29 32.02 -15.69 -40.62
C PHE A 29 31.85 -16.66 -41.80
N PRO A 30 32.44 -17.87 -41.72
CA PRO A 30 32.19 -18.89 -42.71
C PRO A 30 30.70 -19.27 -42.70
N PRO A 31 30.12 -19.63 -43.88
CA PRO A 31 28.76 -20.15 -43.94
C PRO A 31 28.63 -21.43 -43.11
N LEU A 32 27.42 -21.72 -42.63
CA LEU A 32 27.15 -22.96 -41.90
C LEU A 32 27.37 -24.18 -42.79
N ASP A 33 27.99 -25.22 -42.23
CA ASP A 33 28.11 -26.53 -42.89
C ASP A 33 26.79 -27.31 -42.72
N ASN A 34 26.14 -27.67 -43.83
CA ASN A 34 24.84 -28.37 -43.87
C ASN A 34 23.73 -27.72 -43.00
N ASP A 35 23.71 -26.39 -42.91
CA ASP A 35 22.77 -25.63 -42.06
C ASP A 35 22.82 -26.00 -40.56
N ALA A 36 23.92 -26.61 -40.09
CA ALA A 36 24.11 -26.96 -38.69
C ALA A 36 24.66 -25.77 -37.89
N ALA A 37 23.87 -25.28 -36.92
CA ALA A 37 24.28 -24.20 -36.04
C ALA A 37 25.40 -24.64 -35.06
N PRO A 38 26.34 -23.73 -34.70
CA PRO A 38 27.36 -24.01 -33.69
C PRO A 38 26.74 -24.45 -32.36
N GLN A 39 27.26 -25.54 -31.79
CA GLN A 39 26.74 -26.12 -30.54
C GLN A 39 27.64 -25.88 -29.31
N THR A 40 28.83 -25.31 -29.52
CA THR A 40 29.82 -25.02 -28.46
C THR A 40 30.38 -23.61 -28.62
N TRP A 41 31.00 -23.09 -27.57
CA TRP A 41 31.73 -21.82 -27.62
C TRP A 41 32.77 -21.79 -28.75
N GLU A 42 33.60 -22.83 -28.87
CA GLU A 42 34.67 -22.90 -29.87
C GLU A 42 34.10 -22.85 -31.28
N ALA A 43 33.06 -23.64 -31.56
CA ALA A 43 32.40 -23.65 -32.87
C ALA A 43 31.73 -22.29 -33.18
N MET A 44 31.20 -21.60 -32.16
CA MET A 44 30.57 -20.29 -32.35
C MET A 44 31.58 -19.25 -32.87
N TRP A 45 32.83 -19.31 -32.39
CA TRP A 45 33.93 -18.42 -32.77
C TRP A 45 34.80 -18.93 -33.93
N ASP A 46 34.53 -20.12 -34.46
CA ASP A 46 35.36 -20.73 -35.50
C ASP A 46 35.44 -19.85 -36.76
N GLY A 47 36.65 -19.72 -37.31
CA GLY A 47 36.97 -18.87 -38.46
C GLY A 47 37.02 -17.36 -38.19
N PHE A 48 36.71 -16.87 -36.98
CA PHE A 48 36.75 -15.44 -36.67
C PHE A 48 38.12 -14.99 -36.17
N ASP A 49 38.83 -14.19 -36.98
CA ASP A 49 40.00 -13.43 -36.57
C ASP A 49 39.66 -11.92 -36.52
N PRO A 50 39.58 -11.29 -35.32
CA PRO A 50 39.25 -9.89 -35.19
C PRO A 50 40.33 -8.95 -35.77
N ARG A 51 41.49 -9.43 -36.24
CA ARG A 51 42.55 -8.63 -36.87
C ARG A 51 42.61 -8.76 -38.39
N ALA A 52 42.00 -9.80 -38.97
CA ALA A 52 42.16 -10.11 -40.40
C ALA A 52 41.57 -9.01 -41.31
N GLU A 53 40.45 -8.43 -40.89
CA GLU A 53 39.72 -7.44 -41.69
C GLU A 53 40.14 -6.00 -41.40
N PRO A 54 40.28 -5.12 -42.43
CA PRO A 54 40.57 -3.70 -42.21
C PRO A 54 39.45 -3.03 -41.39
N LEU A 55 39.82 -2.05 -40.56
CA LEU A 55 38.89 -1.32 -39.71
C LEU A 55 38.15 -0.18 -40.42
N GLU A 56 38.66 0.35 -41.54
CA GLU A 56 38.01 1.46 -42.27
C GLU A 56 37.54 2.59 -41.33
N VAL A 57 38.45 3.13 -40.52
CA VAL A 57 38.13 4.08 -39.45
C VAL A 57 37.76 5.47 -40.00
N GLU A 58 36.66 6.01 -39.52
CA GLU A 58 36.14 7.36 -39.77
C GLU A 58 36.16 8.18 -38.46
N THR A 59 36.68 9.40 -38.48
CA THR A 59 36.51 10.36 -37.38
C THR A 59 35.33 11.26 -37.71
N LEU A 60 34.26 11.18 -36.91
CA LEU A 60 33.00 11.90 -37.11
C LEU A 60 33.00 13.26 -36.39
N HIS A 61 33.70 13.35 -35.26
CA HIS A 61 33.84 14.56 -34.47
C HIS A 61 35.12 14.46 -33.62
N GLU A 62 35.79 15.58 -33.35
CA GLU A 62 37.01 15.64 -32.53
C GLU A 62 37.02 16.95 -31.74
N TRP A 63 37.40 16.88 -30.47
CA TRP A 63 37.61 18.04 -29.60
C TRP A 63 38.71 17.78 -28.57
N ASP A 64 39.26 18.88 -28.02
CA ASP A 64 40.18 18.85 -26.88
C ASP A 64 39.40 19.27 -25.61
N GLU A 65 39.59 18.56 -24.51
CA GLU A 65 39.02 18.90 -23.20
C GLU A 65 40.01 18.52 -22.11
N GLU A 66 40.48 19.51 -21.33
CA GLU A 66 41.39 19.29 -20.18
C GLU A 66 42.62 18.40 -20.51
N ASP A 67 43.36 18.76 -21.56
CA ASP A 67 44.54 18.02 -22.07
C ASP A 67 44.26 16.59 -22.57
N VAL A 68 42.99 16.25 -22.80
CA VAL A 68 42.54 15.01 -23.44
C VAL A 68 42.02 15.30 -24.84
N VAL A 69 42.46 14.50 -25.81
CA VAL A 69 41.88 14.47 -27.16
C VAL A 69 40.73 13.47 -27.15
N LEU A 70 39.53 13.92 -27.52
CA LEU A 70 38.32 13.11 -27.61
C LEU A 70 37.81 13.08 -29.04
N ARG A 71 37.33 11.92 -29.48
CA ARG A 71 36.83 11.67 -30.82
C ARG A 71 35.55 10.86 -30.78
N ILE A 72 34.61 11.20 -31.64
CA ILE A 72 33.61 10.25 -32.09
C ILE A 72 34.18 9.56 -33.32
N VAL A 73 34.38 8.25 -33.23
CA VAL A 73 34.91 7.43 -34.32
C VAL A 73 33.87 6.42 -34.76
N ARG A 74 34.00 5.93 -36.00
CA ARG A 74 33.23 4.82 -36.53
C ARG A 74 34.16 3.88 -37.29
N PHE A 75 34.07 2.58 -37.05
CA PHE A 75 34.95 1.60 -37.69
C PHE A 75 34.24 0.28 -37.98
N ARG A 76 34.69 -0.42 -39.02
CA ARG A 76 34.15 -1.68 -39.51
C ARG A 76 34.36 -2.82 -38.53
N ILE A 77 33.27 -3.47 -38.16
CA ILE A 77 33.26 -4.65 -37.28
C ILE A 77 33.09 -5.97 -38.02
N GLY A 78 32.65 -5.91 -39.28
CA GLY A 78 32.56 -7.08 -40.14
C GLY A 78 31.75 -6.82 -41.40
N VAL A 79 31.59 -7.86 -42.20
CA VAL A 79 30.70 -7.96 -43.35
C VAL A 79 29.73 -9.08 -43.02
N PHE A 80 28.46 -8.73 -42.93
CA PHE A 80 27.37 -9.66 -42.61
C PHE A 80 26.37 -9.66 -43.76
N LYS A 81 26.16 -10.82 -44.38
CA LYS A 81 25.24 -11.01 -45.52
C LYS A 81 25.55 -10.02 -46.66
N GLY A 82 26.83 -9.87 -46.97
CA GLY A 82 27.38 -9.03 -48.03
C GLY A 82 27.34 -7.54 -47.73
N ARG A 83 26.94 -7.12 -46.51
CA ARG A 83 26.88 -5.71 -46.10
C ARG A 83 27.86 -5.43 -44.98
N LYS A 84 28.65 -4.37 -45.12
CA LYS A 84 29.53 -3.88 -44.04
C LYS A 84 28.69 -3.47 -42.83
N ALA A 85 29.16 -3.85 -41.65
CA ALA A 85 28.69 -3.35 -40.37
C ALA A 85 29.76 -2.45 -39.75
N MET A 86 29.34 -1.29 -39.25
CA MET A 86 30.19 -0.22 -38.74
C MET A 86 29.77 0.13 -37.31
N LEU A 87 30.69 0.11 -36.36
CA LEU A 87 30.46 0.48 -34.96
C LEU A 87 30.89 1.91 -34.72
N ALA A 88 30.02 2.74 -34.16
CA ALA A 88 30.40 4.03 -33.62
C ALA A 88 30.90 3.88 -32.18
N ALA A 89 31.80 4.77 -31.77
CA ALA A 89 32.37 4.78 -30.43
C ALA A 89 32.87 6.18 -30.06
N VAL A 90 32.97 6.43 -28.75
CA VAL A 90 33.74 7.56 -28.22
C VAL A 90 35.14 7.06 -27.91
N TYR A 91 36.16 7.74 -28.41
CA TYR A 91 37.57 7.41 -28.16
C TYR A 91 38.27 8.61 -27.52
N GLY A 92 39.04 8.40 -26.46
CA GLY A 92 39.75 9.47 -25.77
C GLY A 92 41.11 9.05 -25.23
N PHE A 93 42.08 9.95 -25.28
CA PHE A 93 43.46 9.73 -24.83
C PHE A 93 44.16 11.04 -24.44
N PRO A 94 45.12 11.02 -23.50
CA PRO A 94 45.94 12.19 -23.16
C PRO A 94 46.69 12.74 -24.37
N LYS A 95 46.64 14.06 -24.54
CA LYS A 95 47.30 14.75 -25.65
C LYS A 95 48.81 14.56 -25.61
N GLY A 96 49.39 14.12 -26.72
CA GLY A 96 50.84 13.94 -26.88
C GLY A 96 51.44 12.74 -26.15
N ALA A 97 50.61 11.91 -25.49
CA ALA A 97 51.08 10.67 -24.87
C ALA A 97 51.27 9.54 -25.90
N SER A 98 52.08 8.54 -25.53
CA SER A 98 52.32 7.35 -26.34
C SER A 98 52.52 6.13 -25.45
N LYS A 99 52.37 4.92 -25.99
CA LYS A 99 52.42 3.65 -25.24
C LYS A 99 51.50 3.67 -24.02
N LEU A 100 50.27 4.11 -24.22
CA LEU A 100 49.24 4.12 -23.19
C LEU A 100 48.60 2.74 -23.07
N PRO A 101 48.32 2.25 -21.85
CA PRO A 101 47.38 1.14 -21.70
C PRO A 101 46.01 1.52 -22.28
N GLY A 102 45.37 0.55 -22.92
CA GLY A 102 44.09 0.72 -23.62
C GLY A 102 42.91 0.11 -22.84
N LEU A 103 41.74 0.74 -22.88
CA LEU A 103 40.53 0.23 -22.25
C LEU A 103 39.35 0.19 -23.23
N VAL A 104 38.65 -0.93 -23.31
CA VAL A 104 37.33 -1.01 -23.93
C VAL A 104 36.27 -0.87 -22.84
N GLN A 105 35.46 0.18 -22.92
CA GLN A 105 34.32 0.41 -22.03
C GLN A 105 33.03 0.00 -22.73
N ILE A 106 32.22 -0.82 -22.05
CA ILE A 106 30.95 -1.32 -22.57
C ILE A 106 29.79 -0.84 -21.67
N HIS A 107 28.91 -0.03 -22.24
CA HIS A 107 27.77 0.54 -21.53
C HIS A 107 26.65 -0.48 -21.27
N GLY A 108 25.85 -0.24 -20.24
CA GLY A 108 24.70 -1.08 -19.89
C GLY A 108 23.51 -0.93 -20.84
N GLY A 109 22.50 -1.78 -20.64
CA GLY A 109 21.26 -1.75 -21.41
C GLY A 109 20.53 -0.41 -21.31
N GLY A 110 20.19 0.18 -22.44
CA GLY A 110 19.49 1.46 -22.48
C GLY A 110 20.38 2.70 -22.33
N GLN A 111 21.66 2.52 -21.99
CA GLN A 111 22.64 3.60 -21.77
C GLN A 111 23.32 4.03 -23.09
N TYR A 112 24.42 4.79 -22.98
CA TYR A 112 25.11 5.47 -24.08
C TYR A 112 26.60 5.14 -24.02
N ALA A 113 27.28 5.16 -25.16
CA ALA A 113 28.71 5.41 -25.16
C ALA A 113 28.93 6.87 -24.72
N ASP A 114 29.44 7.05 -23.51
CA ASP A 114 29.54 8.37 -22.88
C ASP A 114 31.00 8.82 -22.81
N TYR A 115 31.23 10.05 -23.25
CA TYR A 115 32.57 10.63 -23.32
C TYR A 115 33.27 10.73 -21.96
N LYS A 116 32.53 10.83 -20.85
CA LYS A 116 33.11 10.96 -19.51
C LYS A 116 33.93 9.76 -19.10
N ALA A 117 33.56 8.55 -19.54
CA ALA A 117 34.37 7.36 -19.34
C ALA A 117 35.76 7.53 -19.98
N CYS A 118 35.79 8.02 -21.22
CA CYS A 118 37.03 8.24 -21.95
C CYS A 118 37.85 9.40 -21.37
N LEU A 119 37.19 10.53 -21.02
CA LEU A 119 37.82 11.69 -20.43
C LEU A 119 38.50 11.36 -19.09
N LEU A 120 37.77 10.75 -18.14
CA LEU A 120 38.30 10.50 -16.80
C LEU A 120 39.36 9.39 -16.79
N ASN A 121 39.25 8.38 -17.65
CA ASN A 121 40.33 7.41 -17.84
C ASN A 121 41.56 8.03 -18.50
N ALA A 122 41.38 8.94 -19.46
CA ALA A 122 42.49 9.66 -20.07
C ALA A 122 43.20 10.58 -19.08
N LYS A 123 42.49 11.29 -18.20
CA LYS A 123 43.14 12.03 -17.08
C LYS A 123 43.99 11.12 -16.19
N ARG A 124 43.66 9.82 -16.13
CA ARG A 124 44.44 8.80 -15.44
C ARG A 124 45.52 8.14 -16.32
N GLY A 125 45.72 8.55 -17.57
CA GLY A 125 46.76 8.00 -18.44
C GLY A 125 46.37 6.71 -19.18
N TYR A 126 45.10 6.57 -19.57
CA TYR A 126 44.62 5.50 -20.44
C TYR A 126 44.11 6.04 -21.78
N ALA A 127 44.27 5.27 -22.85
CA ALA A 127 43.47 5.45 -24.05
C ALA A 127 42.19 4.59 -23.93
N THR A 128 41.01 5.16 -24.09
CA THR A 128 39.75 4.43 -23.87
C THR A 128 38.84 4.56 -25.07
N VAL A 129 38.26 3.43 -25.50
CA VAL A 129 37.16 3.39 -26.47
C VAL A 129 35.88 2.91 -25.78
N SER A 130 34.85 3.75 -25.76
CA SER A 130 33.50 3.44 -25.29
C SER A 130 32.62 3.13 -26.49
N ILE A 131 32.15 1.88 -26.62
CA ILE A 131 31.47 1.41 -27.83
C ILE A 131 29.96 1.71 -27.81
N ALA A 132 29.44 2.32 -28.87
CA ALA A 132 28.03 2.67 -29.02
C ALA A 132 27.25 1.51 -29.67
N TRP A 133 27.28 0.31 -29.07
CA TRP A 133 26.69 -0.89 -29.67
C TRP A 133 25.17 -0.78 -29.90
N ALA A 134 24.47 0.02 -29.09
CA ALA A 134 23.05 0.38 -29.30
C ALA A 134 22.85 1.65 -30.16
N GLY A 135 23.89 2.16 -30.80
CA GLY A 135 23.89 3.38 -31.62
C GLY A 135 23.82 4.68 -30.82
N ARG A 136 23.97 4.63 -29.50
CA ARG A 136 23.75 5.78 -28.62
C ARG A 136 25.06 6.40 -28.17
N ILE A 137 25.14 7.71 -28.29
CA ILE A 137 26.34 8.50 -27.99
C ILE A 137 25.94 9.69 -27.13
N SER A 138 26.67 9.90 -26.05
CA SER A 138 26.55 11.05 -25.16
C SER A 138 27.89 11.77 -25.17
N ALA A 139 27.97 12.87 -25.92
CA ALA A 139 29.14 13.74 -26.04
C ALA A 139 28.69 15.18 -26.31
N PRO A 140 29.49 16.19 -25.90
CA PRO A 140 29.28 17.57 -26.31
C PRO A 140 29.19 17.69 -27.83
N ASP A 141 28.22 18.46 -28.32
CA ASP A 141 28.00 18.75 -29.75
C ASP A 141 27.80 17.54 -30.69
N TYR A 142 27.79 16.31 -30.17
CA TYR A 142 27.53 15.06 -30.90
C TYR A 142 26.73 14.06 -30.04
N ARG A 143 25.45 14.37 -29.81
CA ARG A 143 24.54 13.49 -29.08
C ARG A 143 23.68 12.65 -30.01
N VAL A 144 23.61 11.35 -29.77
CA VAL A 144 22.75 10.39 -30.49
C VAL A 144 21.92 9.61 -29.49
N GLY A 145 20.62 9.91 -29.41
CA GLY A 145 19.63 9.18 -28.62
C GLY A 145 18.71 8.31 -29.48
N PRO A 146 17.64 7.74 -28.89
CA PRO A 146 16.72 6.86 -29.62
C PRO A 146 16.05 7.52 -30.84
N ALA A 147 15.84 8.83 -30.82
CA ALA A 147 15.24 9.56 -31.94
C ALA A 147 16.24 9.69 -33.11
N GLU A 148 17.48 10.05 -32.81
CA GLU A 148 18.55 10.22 -33.80
C GLU A 148 18.98 8.87 -34.39
N VAL A 149 18.99 7.79 -33.59
CA VAL A 149 19.17 6.42 -34.09
C VAL A 149 18.08 6.06 -35.11
N LYS A 150 16.83 6.45 -34.86
CA LYS A 150 15.73 6.21 -35.82
C LYS A 150 15.94 6.98 -37.12
N LEU A 151 16.34 8.26 -37.05
CA LEU A 151 16.67 9.06 -38.23
C LEU A 151 17.80 8.40 -39.06
N PHE A 152 18.79 7.82 -38.38
CA PHE A 152 19.86 7.06 -39.02
C PHE A 152 19.33 5.83 -39.78
N TRP A 153 18.44 5.04 -39.17
CA TRP A 153 17.83 3.87 -39.82
C TRP A 153 16.99 4.23 -41.03
N ASP A 154 16.24 5.33 -40.94
CA ASP A 154 15.34 5.80 -42.00
C ASP A 154 16.10 6.49 -43.15
N GLY A 155 17.40 6.77 -42.97
CA GLY A 155 18.23 7.42 -43.98
C GLY A 155 17.90 8.91 -44.18
N GLU A 156 17.39 9.57 -43.14
CA GLU A 156 16.92 10.97 -43.16
C GLU A 156 18.08 11.98 -43.13
N THR A 157 18.99 11.90 -44.11
CA THR A 157 20.27 12.65 -44.10
C THR A 157 20.13 14.17 -44.12
N ASP A 158 18.96 14.68 -44.56
CA ASP A 158 18.67 16.12 -44.61
C ASP A 158 18.11 16.65 -43.27
N HIS A 159 17.79 15.79 -42.30
CA HIS A 159 17.27 16.21 -41.00
C HIS A 159 18.39 16.86 -40.16
N PRO A 160 18.16 18.02 -39.49
CA PRO A 160 19.21 18.74 -38.75
C PRO A 160 19.82 17.94 -37.60
N ASP A 161 19.04 17.03 -37.01
CA ASP A 161 19.49 16.13 -35.93
C ASP A 161 20.06 14.79 -36.43
N TYR A 162 20.12 14.57 -37.77
CA TYR A 162 20.74 13.37 -38.32
C TYR A 162 22.23 13.33 -37.97
N ARG A 163 22.68 12.20 -37.42
CA ARG A 163 24.09 11.95 -37.09
C ARG A 163 24.45 10.54 -37.53
N LEU A 164 25.67 10.35 -38.01
CA LEU A 164 26.21 9.02 -38.25
C LEU A 164 26.40 8.31 -36.92
N THR A 165 26.03 7.03 -36.86
CA THR A 165 26.20 6.21 -35.67
C THR A 165 26.48 4.76 -36.06
N THR A 166 26.45 3.84 -35.10
CA THR A 166 26.56 2.39 -35.34
C THR A 166 25.54 1.97 -36.38
N ASP A 167 25.96 1.09 -37.29
CA ASP A 167 25.22 0.46 -38.36
C ASP A 167 25.55 -1.02 -38.36
N TRP A 168 24.59 -1.85 -37.99
CA TRP A 168 24.77 -3.30 -37.99
C TRP A 168 24.69 -3.93 -39.39
N GLY A 169 24.61 -3.13 -40.45
CA GLY A 169 24.56 -3.60 -41.82
C GLY A 169 23.28 -4.41 -42.07
N ALA A 170 23.42 -5.65 -42.52
CA ALA A 170 22.28 -6.53 -42.78
C ALA A 170 21.63 -7.10 -41.50
N VAL A 171 22.35 -7.12 -40.37
CA VAL A 171 21.84 -7.70 -39.11
C VAL A 171 21.32 -6.63 -38.15
N ASP A 172 20.63 -7.03 -37.08
CA ASP A 172 20.07 -6.11 -36.09
C ASP A 172 20.61 -6.36 -34.69
N GLY A 173 21.78 -5.77 -34.40
CA GLY A 173 22.41 -5.81 -33.08
C GLY A 173 21.96 -4.71 -32.11
N TYR A 174 20.95 -3.90 -32.44
CA TYR A 174 20.53 -2.80 -31.56
C TYR A 174 19.69 -3.28 -30.37
N HIS A 175 19.89 -2.64 -29.22
CA HIS A 175 19.10 -2.89 -28.02
C HIS A 175 18.17 -1.72 -27.65
N ALA A 176 16.87 -2.05 -27.66
CA ALA A 176 15.73 -1.34 -27.07
C ALA A 176 15.58 0.15 -27.42
N PRO A 177 15.10 0.54 -28.62
CA PRO A 177 14.48 -0.34 -29.61
C PRO A 177 15.50 -1.06 -30.49
N GLY A 178 15.12 -2.23 -31.00
CA GLY A 178 15.78 -2.83 -32.17
C GLY A 178 15.34 -2.13 -33.46
N ARG A 179 16.12 -2.27 -34.54
CA ARG A 179 15.78 -1.67 -35.84
C ARG A 179 14.55 -2.31 -36.47
N ASN A 180 14.43 -3.63 -36.36
CA ASN A 180 13.35 -4.41 -36.96
C ASN A 180 12.27 -4.75 -35.93
N GLN A 181 11.01 -4.63 -36.36
CA GLN A 181 9.86 -5.01 -35.54
C GLN A 181 9.89 -6.51 -35.25
N GLY A 182 10.06 -6.86 -33.97
CA GLY A 182 10.16 -8.26 -33.52
C GLY A 182 11.58 -8.71 -33.15
N ASN A 183 12.60 -7.86 -33.30
CA ASN A 183 13.94 -8.17 -32.80
C ASN A 183 13.93 -8.46 -31.29
N GLN A 184 14.48 -9.60 -30.89
CA GLN A 184 14.65 -10.00 -29.49
C GLN A 184 16.14 -10.15 -29.22
N PHE A 185 16.75 -9.14 -28.61
CA PHE A 185 18.19 -9.04 -28.40
C PHE A 185 18.87 -10.32 -27.86
N PRO A 186 18.37 -11.02 -26.82
CA PRO A 186 19.03 -12.22 -26.30
C PRO A 186 18.73 -13.50 -27.09
N SER A 187 17.88 -13.47 -28.13
CA SER A 187 17.37 -14.67 -28.81
C SER A 187 18.37 -15.27 -29.79
N ALA A 188 18.40 -16.61 -29.89
CA ALA A 188 19.15 -17.35 -30.91
C ALA A 188 18.32 -17.63 -32.19
N LYS A 189 17.04 -17.27 -32.21
CA LYS A 189 16.13 -17.58 -33.32
C LYS A 189 16.54 -16.88 -34.60
N ALA A 190 16.36 -17.56 -35.73
CA ALA A 190 16.58 -16.98 -37.05
C ALA A 190 15.49 -15.96 -37.42
N ALA A 191 15.91 -14.91 -38.12
CA ALA A 191 15.07 -13.98 -38.84
C ALA A 191 15.84 -13.40 -40.03
N ASP A 192 15.18 -12.64 -40.91
CA ASP A 192 15.84 -12.06 -42.10
C ASP A 192 17.01 -11.13 -41.75
N TRP A 193 16.98 -10.55 -40.54
CA TRP A 193 17.98 -9.64 -39.98
C TRP A 193 18.90 -10.30 -38.93
N THR A 194 19.00 -11.62 -38.88
CA THR A 194 20.01 -12.34 -38.10
C THR A 194 21.11 -12.90 -38.99
N LEU A 195 22.24 -13.27 -38.40
CA LEU A 195 23.44 -13.70 -39.13
C LEU A 195 23.19 -15.03 -39.87
N ASP A 196 22.68 -16.03 -39.14
CA ASP A 196 22.45 -17.37 -39.64
C ASP A 196 20.95 -17.60 -39.97
N PRO A 197 20.64 -18.43 -40.99
CA PRO A 197 19.27 -18.71 -41.42
C PRO A 197 18.53 -19.74 -40.52
N VAL A 198 19.22 -20.34 -39.57
CA VAL A 198 18.69 -21.32 -38.59
C VAL A 198 18.86 -20.81 -37.16
N GLU A 199 18.19 -21.42 -36.19
CA GLU A 199 18.43 -21.11 -34.77
C GLU A 199 19.90 -21.35 -34.41
N SER A 200 20.62 -20.29 -34.04
CA SER A 200 22.07 -20.29 -33.88
C SER A 200 22.48 -19.29 -32.80
N PRO A 201 23.51 -19.58 -31.99
CA PRO A 201 24.01 -18.62 -31.02
C PRO A 201 24.56 -17.34 -31.69
N ARG A 202 24.98 -17.42 -32.96
CA ARG A 202 25.48 -16.25 -33.69
C ARG A 202 24.38 -15.24 -34.07
N ASN A 203 23.11 -15.62 -33.95
CA ASN A 203 21.98 -14.71 -34.13
C ASN A 203 21.73 -13.78 -32.94
N SER A 204 22.29 -14.11 -31.78
CA SER A 204 22.09 -13.35 -30.55
C SER A 204 22.81 -12.01 -30.61
N GLY A 205 22.14 -10.95 -30.14
CA GLY A 205 22.75 -9.64 -29.94
C GLY A 205 23.97 -9.70 -29.02
N TRP A 206 24.00 -10.64 -28.06
CA TRP A 206 25.18 -10.87 -27.21
C TRP A 206 26.42 -11.23 -28.02
N PHE A 207 26.27 -12.13 -29.00
CA PHE A 207 27.37 -12.52 -29.87
C PHE A 207 27.84 -11.36 -30.74
N LEU A 208 26.91 -10.66 -31.40
CA LEU A 208 27.21 -9.51 -32.26
C LEU A 208 27.93 -8.41 -31.49
N CYS A 209 27.50 -8.10 -30.27
CA CYS A 209 28.15 -7.11 -29.42
C CYS A 209 29.52 -7.58 -28.89
N ALA A 210 29.70 -8.87 -28.62
CA ALA A 210 31.02 -9.43 -28.29
C ALA A 210 32.01 -9.33 -29.48
N VAL A 211 31.52 -9.56 -30.71
CA VAL A 211 32.30 -9.30 -31.95
C VAL A 211 32.71 -7.84 -32.03
N ALA A 212 31.77 -6.92 -31.80
CA ALA A 212 32.04 -5.48 -31.78
C ALA A 212 33.09 -5.09 -30.72
N ALA A 213 33.02 -5.66 -29.51
CA ALA A 213 34.01 -5.43 -28.46
C ALA A 213 35.40 -5.97 -28.83
N ARG A 214 35.48 -7.16 -29.42
CA ARG A 214 36.75 -7.72 -29.93
C ARG A 214 37.34 -6.90 -31.08
N ARG A 215 36.51 -6.27 -31.90
CA ARG A 215 36.95 -5.33 -32.95
C ARG A 215 37.39 -3.98 -32.37
N ALA A 216 36.80 -3.55 -31.25
CA ALA A 216 37.26 -2.37 -30.52
C ALA A 216 38.65 -2.58 -29.89
N LEU A 217 38.98 -3.80 -29.44
CA LEU A 217 40.36 -4.16 -29.06
C LEU A 217 41.31 -3.99 -30.26
N THR A 218 40.93 -4.48 -31.45
CA THR A 218 41.72 -4.27 -32.68
C THR A 218 41.89 -2.79 -33.00
N PHE A 219 40.86 -1.97 -32.81
CA PHE A 219 40.94 -0.53 -32.98
C PHE A 219 41.99 0.08 -32.05
N LEU A 220 41.97 -0.25 -30.75
CA LEU A 220 42.99 0.20 -29.80
C LEU A 220 44.39 -0.24 -30.21
N GLU A 221 44.59 -1.51 -30.59
CA GLU A 221 45.90 -2.02 -31.04
C GLU A 221 46.49 -1.23 -32.22
N GLN A 222 45.64 -0.65 -33.08
CA GLN A 222 46.07 0.10 -34.26
C GLN A 222 46.28 1.59 -34.01
N GLN A 223 45.97 2.12 -32.82
CA GLN A 223 46.19 3.53 -32.51
C GLN A 223 47.66 3.77 -32.10
N PRO A 224 48.34 4.78 -32.64
CA PRO A 224 49.78 5.01 -32.41
C PRO A 224 50.12 5.36 -30.96
N GLU A 225 49.17 5.92 -30.21
CA GLU A 225 49.31 6.26 -28.81
C GLU A 225 49.13 5.07 -27.86
N VAL A 226 48.63 3.92 -28.33
CA VAL A 226 48.28 2.75 -27.50
C VAL A 226 49.38 1.70 -27.50
N ASP A 227 49.57 1.07 -26.35
CA ASP A 227 50.35 -0.15 -26.19
C ASP A 227 49.45 -1.38 -26.33
N SER A 228 49.60 -2.10 -27.45
CA SER A 228 48.77 -3.25 -27.80
C SER A 228 48.86 -4.41 -26.80
N ASP A 229 49.93 -4.47 -26.00
CA ASP A 229 50.13 -5.55 -25.02
C ASP A 229 49.43 -5.28 -23.68
N ARG A 230 48.80 -4.11 -23.51
CA ARG A 230 48.21 -3.66 -22.23
C ARG A 230 46.78 -3.18 -22.39
N LEU A 231 45.90 -4.11 -22.80
CA LEU A 231 44.48 -3.84 -23.01
C LEU A 231 43.62 -4.42 -21.89
N GLY A 232 42.59 -3.67 -21.46
CA GLY A 232 41.58 -4.11 -20.51
C GLY A 232 40.16 -3.92 -21.03
N VAL A 233 39.21 -4.61 -20.42
CA VAL A 233 37.77 -4.49 -20.74
C VAL A 233 36.94 -4.38 -19.47
N TYR A 234 35.97 -3.47 -19.47
CA TYR A 234 35.03 -3.32 -18.36
C TYR A 234 33.67 -2.82 -18.83
N GLY A 235 32.67 -3.07 -18.02
CA GLY A 235 31.31 -2.69 -18.36
C GLY A 235 30.32 -3.02 -17.26
N HIS A 236 29.15 -2.41 -17.35
CA HIS A 236 28.13 -2.46 -16.32
C HIS A 236 26.84 -3.10 -16.85
N SER A 237 26.18 -3.94 -16.04
CA SER A 237 24.91 -4.60 -16.36
C SER A 237 25.06 -5.51 -17.60
N MET A 238 24.33 -5.23 -18.68
CA MET A 238 24.59 -5.86 -19.99
C MET A 238 26.04 -5.71 -20.45
N GLY A 239 26.68 -4.58 -20.13
CA GLY A 239 28.11 -4.36 -20.38
C GLY A 239 29.01 -5.25 -19.51
N GLY A 240 28.56 -5.65 -18.31
CA GLY A 240 29.24 -6.63 -17.46
C GLY A 240 29.22 -8.02 -18.09
N LYS A 241 28.06 -8.46 -18.59
CA LYS A 241 27.94 -9.70 -19.38
C LYS A 241 28.83 -9.67 -20.63
N LEU A 242 28.84 -8.55 -21.38
CA LEU A 242 29.70 -8.38 -22.55
C LEU A 242 31.20 -8.32 -22.19
N THR A 243 31.54 -7.82 -21.01
CA THR A 243 32.90 -7.87 -20.47
C THR A 243 33.32 -9.33 -20.27
N VAL A 244 32.47 -10.15 -19.64
CA VAL A 244 32.70 -11.59 -19.45
C VAL A 244 32.79 -12.34 -20.80
N LEU A 245 31.94 -12.02 -21.78
CA LEU A 245 32.02 -12.62 -23.14
C LEU A 245 33.28 -12.19 -23.93
N THR A 246 33.86 -11.04 -23.60
CA THR A 246 35.04 -10.48 -24.28
C THR A 246 36.35 -10.87 -23.61
N ALA A 247 36.37 -11.02 -22.28
CA ALA A 247 37.56 -11.29 -21.48
C ALA A 247 38.37 -12.55 -21.88
N PRO A 248 37.78 -13.62 -22.46
CA PRO A 248 38.55 -14.75 -23.01
C PRO A 248 39.46 -14.40 -24.21
N ASP A 249 39.32 -13.23 -24.83
CA ASP A 249 40.26 -12.78 -25.87
C ASP A 249 41.65 -12.56 -25.26
N VAL A 250 42.66 -13.25 -25.78
CA VAL A 250 44.04 -13.27 -25.24
C VAL A 250 44.72 -11.90 -25.18
N ARG A 251 44.20 -10.89 -25.87
CA ARG A 251 44.68 -9.50 -25.78
C ARG A 251 44.26 -8.83 -24.48
N VAL A 252 43.16 -9.26 -23.87
CA VAL A 252 42.67 -8.72 -22.60
C VAL A 252 43.60 -9.17 -21.48
N LYS A 253 44.22 -8.20 -20.79
CA LYS A 253 45.14 -8.41 -19.66
C LYS A 253 44.52 -8.13 -18.31
N ALA A 254 43.34 -7.53 -18.28
CA ALA A 254 42.52 -7.39 -17.09
C ALA A 254 41.05 -7.15 -17.47
N ALA A 255 40.13 -7.65 -16.66
CA ALA A 255 38.70 -7.45 -16.82
C ALA A 255 38.04 -6.95 -15.53
N ALA A 256 36.98 -6.14 -15.67
CA ALA A 256 36.20 -5.65 -14.52
C ALA A 256 34.68 -5.62 -14.85
N PRO A 257 33.98 -6.77 -14.82
CA PRO A 257 32.53 -6.78 -14.97
C PRO A 257 31.82 -6.22 -13.72
N SER A 258 30.78 -5.43 -13.94
CA SER A 258 29.92 -4.89 -12.90
C SER A 258 28.46 -5.28 -13.12
N CYS A 259 27.77 -5.75 -12.07
CA CYS A 259 26.34 -6.03 -12.04
C CYS A 259 25.83 -6.95 -13.18
N GLY A 260 26.63 -7.91 -13.64
CA GLY A 260 26.24 -8.82 -14.72
C GLY A 260 27.38 -9.72 -15.19
N GLY A 261 27.02 -10.78 -15.93
CA GLY A 261 27.95 -11.78 -16.44
C GLY A 261 28.23 -12.92 -15.46
N ILE A 262 27.35 -13.15 -14.49
CA ILE A 262 27.50 -14.22 -13.50
C ILE A 262 26.19 -14.97 -13.18
N SER A 263 25.04 -14.67 -13.78
CA SER A 263 23.72 -15.04 -13.20
C SER A 263 22.69 -15.59 -14.19
N ASP A 264 23.06 -15.94 -15.41
CA ASP A 264 22.09 -16.42 -16.41
C ASP A 264 21.92 -17.95 -16.49
N ARG A 265 22.35 -18.67 -15.43
CA ARG A 265 22.26 -20.14 -15.33
C ARG A 265 20.82 -20.67 -15.37
N ASP A 266 19.80 -19.84 -15.10
CA ASP A 266 18.38 -20.18 -15.17
C ASP A 266 17.77 -20.08 -16.60
N ASN A 267 18.58 -19.79 -17.62
CA ASN A 267 18.11 -19.67 -19.01
C ASN A 267 17.57 -21.01 -19.55
N ARG A 268 16.36 -21.00 -20.10
CA ARG A 268 15.66 -22.19 -20.60
C ARG A 268 16.17 -22.73 -21.93
N SER A 269 16.99 -21.99 -22.68
CA SER A 269 17.53 -22.44 -23.96
C SER A 269 18.81 -23.26 -23.75
N PRO A 270 18.80 -24.59 -24.05
CA PRO A 270 20.00 -25.41 -23.90
C PRO A 270 21.12 -24.99 -24.85
N LEU A 271 20.76 -24.47 -26.03
CA LEU A 271 21.73 -23.91 -26.97
C LEU A 271 22.41 -22.69 -26.34
N PHE A 272 21.62 -21.76 -25.81
CA PHE A 272 22.14 -20.55 -25.17
C PHE A 272 23.08 -20.91 -24.02
N ARG A 273 22.67 -21.79 -23.09
CA ARG A 273 23.49 -22.19 -21.95
C ARG A 273 24.83 -22.82 -22.34
N ARG A 274 24.89 -23.59 -23.43
CA ARG A 274 26.14 -24.23 -23.89
C ARG A 274 27.07 -23.32 -24.71
N THR A 275 26.63 -22.10 -25.08
CA THR A 275 27.41 -21.23 -25.99
C THR A 275 27.54 -19.78 -25.51
N LEU A 276 26.49 -19.19 -24.95
CA LEU A 276 26.38 -17.77 -24.57
C LEU A 276 26.10 -17.56 -23.08
N GLY A 277 25.87 -18.64 -22.34
CA GLY A 277 25.76 -18.64 -20.89
C GLY A 277 27.02 -18.06 -20.25
N ASP A 278 26.83 -17.38 -19.12
CA ASP A 278 27.90 -16.76 -18.36
C ASP A 278 28.93 -17.81 -17.95
N GLU A 279 28.49 -19.01 -17.53
CA GLU A 279 29.34 -20.12 -17.08
C GLU A 279 30.37 -20.53 -18.15
N VAL A 280 29.93 -20.58 -19.41
CA VAL A 280 30.77 -20.99 -20.55
C VAL A 280 31.85 -19.95 -20.83
N ALA A 281 31.53 -18.67 -20.69
CA ALA A 281 32.51 -17.61 -20.89
C ALA A 281 33.49 -17.53 -19.71
N LEU A 282 32.99 -17.62 -18.47
CA LEU A 282 33.78 -17.62 -17.24
C LEU A 282 34.84 -18.73 -17.25
N GLU A 283 34.47 -19.95 -17.63
CA GLU A 283 35.37 -21.12 -17.82
C GLU A 283 36.58 -20.88 -18.72
N ARG A 284 36.59 -19.79 -19.49
CA ARG A 284 37.63 -19.45 -20.48
C ARG A 284 38.43 -18.21 -20.10
N ILE A 285 38.06 -17.52 -19.02
CA ILE A 285 38.76 -16.31 -18.57
C ILE A 285 40.04 -16.73 -17.85
N THR A 286 41.19 -16.38 -18.44
CA THR A 286 42.52 -16.56 -17.86
C THR A 286 43.16 -15.25 -17.41
N CYS A 287 42.58 -14.10 -17.78
CA CYS A 287 43.11 -12.79 -17.39
C CYS A 287 42.67 -12.44 -15.96
N PRO A 288 43.45 -11.60 -15.24
CA PRO A 288 43.03 -11.03 -13.97
C PRO A 288 41.64 -10.38 -14.03
N ILE A 289 40.75 -10.70 -13.10
CA ILE A 289 39.35 -10.22 -13.11
C ILE A 289 38.87 -9.69 -11.76
N ILE A 290 38.13 -8.58 -11.73
CA ILE A 290 37.47 -8.08 -10.51
C ILE A 290 35.97 -7.94 -10.72
N PHE A 291 35.16 -8.52 -9.84
CA PHE A 291 33.71 -8.43 -9.92
C PHE A 291 33.19 -7.32 -9.01
N LEU A 292 32.39 -6.41 -9.56
CA LEU A 292 31.64 -5.41 -8.81
C LEU A 292 30.18 -5.89 -8.71
N SER A 293 29.82 -6.46 -7.56
CA SER A 293 28.56 -7.17 -7.35
C SER A 293 27.88 -6.68 -6.06
N PRO A 294 27.09 -5.58 -6.12
CA PRO A 294 26.31 -5.11 -4.98
C PRO A 294 25.49 -6.26 -4.34
N ALA A 295 25.39 -6.30 -3.02
CA ALA A 295 24.84 -7.46 -2.32
C ALA A 295 23.32 -7.67 -2.52
N ASN A 296 22.61 -6.66 -3.03
CA ASN A 296 21.20 -6.72 -3.41
C ASN A 296 20.97 -6.55 -4.92
N ASP A 297 22.00 -6.72 -5.76
CA ASP A 297 21.81 -6.64 -7.21
C ASP A 297 20.89 -7.76 -7.71
N PHE A 298 19.80 -7.38 -8.38
CA PHE A 298 18.86 -8.31 -8.98
C PHE A 298 19.41 -9.02 -10.22
N HIS A 299 20.46 -8.47 -10.84
CA HIS A 299 20.98 -8.94 -12.12
C HIS A 299 22.26 -9.76 -11.97
N GLY A 300 23.31 -9.24 -11.32
CA GLY A 300 24.48 -10.01 -10.87
C GLY A 300 24.31 -10.40 -9.42
N ARG A 301 23.61 -11.52 -9.16
CA ARG A 301 23.21 -11.91 -7.82
C ARG A 301 24.44 -12.39 -7.02
N ILE A 302 24.57 -11.90 -5.79
CA ILE A 302 25.71 -12.25 -4.91
C ILE A 302 25.82 -13.76 -4.64
N GLY A 303 24.70 -14.50 -4.63
CA GLY A 303 24.69 -15.95 -4.45
C GLY A 303 25.34 -16.71 -5.60
N ASP A 304 25.38 -16.14 -6.80
CA ASP A 304 26.03 -16.74 -7.98
C ASP A 304 27.54 -16.43 -8.06
N LEU A 305 28.05 -15.55 -7.17
CA LEU A 305 29.43 -15.09 -7.21
C LEU A 305 30.46 -16.16 -6.81
N PRO A 306 30.21 -17.03 -5.81
CA PRO A 306 31.09 -18.17 -5.54
C PRO A 306 31.26 -19.09 -6.76
N ASP A 307 30.17 -19.47 -7.41
CA ASP A 307 30.19 -20.29 -8.63
C ASP A 307 30.98 -19.60 -9.74
N ALA A 308 30.76 -18.31 -9.97
CA ALA A 308 31.49 -17.56 -11.00
C ALA A 308 33.00 -17.51 -10.74
N VAL A 309 33.43 -17.46 -9.48
CA VAL A 309 34.85 -17.50 -9.10
C VAL A 309 35.43 -18.92 -9.19
N GLU A 310 34.64 -19.95 -8.94
CA GLU A 310 35.05 -21.36 -9.16
C GLU A 310 35.22 -21.68 -10.65
N GLU A 311 34.35 -21.11 -11.50
CA GLU A 311 34.35 -21.37 -12.95
C GLU A 311 35.54 -20.73 -13.68
N ILE A 312 36.04 -19.56 -13.24
CA ILE A 312 37.16 -18.90 -13.94
C ILE A 312 38.48 -19.68 -13.82
N ARG A 313 39.34 -19.56 -14.84
CA ARG A 313 40.71 -20.12 -14.83
C ARG A 313 41.76 -19.16 -14.27
N SER A 314 41.37 -17.93 -13.95
CA SER A 314 42.26 -16.92 -13.42
C SER A 314 42.44 -17.11 -11.92
N GLU A 315 43.69 -17.23 -11.47
CA GLU A 315 44.03 -17.22 -10.03
C GLU A 315 44.04 -15.79 -9.44
N GLN A 316 44.01 -14.76 -10.30
CA GLN A 316 44.02 -13.36 -9.90
C GLN A 316 42.60 -12.81 -10.02
N TRP A 317 41.85 -12.91 -8.92
CA TRP A 317 40.51 -12.38 -8.85
C TRP A 317 40.25 -11.59 -7.56
N ARG A 318 39.30 -10.65 -7.62
CA ARG A 318 38.80 -9.89 -6.47
C ARG A 318 37.30 -9.67 -6.60
N VAL A 319 36.65 -9.35 -5.50
CA VAL A 319 35.22 -9.00 -5.47
C VAL A 319 35.00 -7.79 -4.57
N THR A 320 33.97 -7.01 -4.87
CA THR A 320 33.51 -5.89 -4.04
C THR A 320 31.99 -5.85 -4.03
N CYS A 321 31.41 -5.77 -2.84
CA CYS A 321 29.99 -5.99 -2.57
C CYS A 321 29.46 -4.97 -1.56
N ALA A 322 28.82 -3.90 -2.04
CA ALA A 322 28.18 -2.95 -1.15
C ALA A 322 26.91 -3.55 -0.51
N PRO A 323 26.75 -3.46 0.83
CA PRO A 323 25.58 -3.99 1.52
C PRO A 323 24.34 -3.18 1.12
N HIS A 324 23.20 -3.84 0.96
CA HIS A 324 21.89 -3.25 0.60
C HIS A 324 21.77 -2.59 -0.78
N HIS A 325 22.89 -2.34 -1.46
CA HIS A 325 22.91 -1.68 -2.76
C HIS A 325 22.40 -2.60 -3.86
N ASN A 326 21.63 -2.03 -4.78
CA ASN A 326 21.02 -2.71 -5.90
C ASN A 326 21.47 -2.04 -7.22
N HIS A 327 22.13 -2.83 -8.07
CA HIS A 327 22.48 -2.50 -9.46
C HIS A 327 23.33 -1.22 -9.66
N GLN A 328 23.91 -0.67 -8.59
CA GLN A 328 24.89 0.43 -8.60
C GLN A 328 25.52 0.57 -7.20
N ASP A 329 26.72 1.16 -7.11
CA ASP A 329 27.43 1.36 -5.84
C ASP A 329 27.77 2.83 -5.53
N THR A 330 28.61 3.01 -4.51
CA THR A 330 29.21 4.26 -4.06
C THR A 330 30.74 4.25 -4.26
N PRO A 331 31.41 5.41 -4.17
CA PRO A 331 32.81 5.57 -4.56
C PRO A 331 33.80 4.50 -4.06
N PRO A 332 33.75 4.05 -2.78
CA PRO A 332 34.71 3.04 -2.30
C PRO A 332 34.61 1.67 -2.97
N TYR A 333 33.44 1.34 -3.53
CA TYR A 333 33.22 0.10 -4.26
C TYR A 333 33.48 0.29 -5.76
N GLU A 334 33.09 1.46 -6.31
CA GLU A 334 33.27 1.80 -7.72
C GLU A 334 34.74 1.84 -8.16
N VAL A 335 35.61 2.37 -7.29
CA VAL A 335 37.05 2.59 -7.58
C VAL A 335 37.83 1.30 -7.81
N ALA A 336 37.28 0.16 -7.41
CA ALA A 336 37.88 -1.16 -7.59
C ALA A 336 38.28 -1.42 -9.05
N THR A 337 37.45 -1.00 -10.02
CA THR A 337 37.74 -1.11 -11.46
C THR A 337 39.02 -0.35 -11.82
N GLN A 338 39.11 0.90 -11.38
CA GLN A 338 40.21 1.81 -11.69
C GLN A 338 41.54 1.27 -11.13
N LEU A 339 41.53 0.78 -9.89
CA LEU A 339 42.69 0.23 -9.20
C LEU A 339 43.15 -1.10 -9.80
N TRP A 340 42.21 -1.95 -10.25
CA TRP A 340 42.53 -3.22 -10.91
C TRP A 340 43.33 -3.01 -12.20
N PHE A 341 42.92 -2.02 -13.00
CA PHE A 341 43.67 -1.64 -14.19
C PHE A 341 45.02 -1.01 -13.87
N ASP A 342 45.11 -0.17 -12.83
CA ASP A 342 46.39 0.42 -12.43
C ASP A 342 47.40 -0.65 -11.96
N GLN A 343 46.92 -1.72 -11.33
CA GLN A 343 47.74 -2.89 -11.01
C GLN A 343 48.20 -3.62 -12.27
N HIS A 344 47.27 -4.07 -13.11
CA HIS A 344 47.59 -5.04 -14.17
C HIS A 344 48.06 -4.43 -15.49
N LEU A 345 47.71 -3.17 -15.78
CA LEU A 345 48.06 -2.49 -17.02
C LEU A 345 49.13 -1.40 -16.85
N LYS A 346 49.38 -0.93 -15.62
CA LYS A 346 50.45 0.05 -15.34
C LYS A 346 51.49 -0.44 -14.34
N GLY A 347 51.13 -1.34 -13.43
CA GLY A 347 51.99 -1.74 -12.32
C GLY A 347 52.18 -0.64 -11.27
N THR A 348 51.23 0.30 -11.15
CA THR A 348 51.33 1.45 -10.24
C THR A 348 50.54 1.27 -8.93
N PHE A 349 49.83 0.14 -8.80
CA PHE A 349 49.07 -0.20 -7.60
C PHE A 349 49.22 -1.69 -7.28
N THR A 350 49.05 -2.06 -6.02
CA THR A 350 49.06 -3.46 -5.57
C THR A 350 47.89 -3.68 -4.62
N MET A 351 46.83 -4.28 -5.13
CA MET A 351 45.60 -4.55 -4.45
C MET A 351 45.79 -5.69 -3.44
N PRO A 352 45.36 -5.52 -2.17
CA PRO A 352 45.41 -6.56 -1.16
C PRO A 352 44.67 -7.83 -1.61
N THR A 353 45.02 -8.99 -1.06
CA THR A 353 44.32 -10.26 -1.34
C THR A 353 42.87 -10.25 -0.84
N THR A 354 42.00 -11.04 -1.48
CA THR A 354 40.60 -11.17 -1.08
C THR A 354 40.52 -11.62 0.39
N PRO A 355 39.75 -10.92 1.26
CA PRO A 355 39.59 -11.36 2.63
C PRO A 355 38.90 -12.72 2.71
N GLN A 356 39.31 -13.52 3.70
CA GLN A 356 38.79 -14.88 3.91
C GLN A 356 37.93 -14.92 5.17
N THR A 357 36.80 -15.61 5.08
CA THR A 357 35.89 -15.87 6.18
C THR A 357 35.95 -17.33 6.60
N SER A 358 35.70 -17.58 7.89
CA SER A 358 35.52 -18.91 8.47
C SER A 358 34.45 -18.81 9.54
N VAL A 359 33.42 -19.65 9.45
CA VAL A 359 32.27 -19.60 10.36
C VAL A 359 32.23 -20.87 11.22
N THR A 360 32.12 -20.68 12.52
CA THR A 360 31.87 -21.76 13.49
C THR A 360 30.42 -21.68 13.93
N LEU A 361 29.58 -22.62 13.48
CA LEU A 361 28.16 -22.68 13.85
C LEU A 361 27.96 -23.11 15.32
N LYS A 362 28.77 -24.06 15.80
CA LYS A 362 28.66 -24.61 17.15
C LYS A 362 29.43 -23.75 18.17
N GLY A 363 28.81 -22.68 18.64
CA GLY A 363 29.30 -21.85 19.74
C GLY A 363 28.89 -22.39 21.14
N PRO A 364 29.61 -22.04 22.21
CA PRO A 364 29.26 -22.44 23.59
C PRO A 364 27.89 -21.89 24.04
N ASP A 365 27.48 -20.75 23.48
CA ASP A 365 26.23 -20.05 23.82
C ASP A 365 25.13 -20.25 22.76
N GLY A 366 25.34 -21.17 21.80
CA GLY A 366 24.41 -21.42 20.69
C GLY A 366 24.41 -20.35 19.58
N ILE A 367 25.28 -19.33 19.66
CA ILE A 367 25.39 -18.26 18.66
C ILE A 367 26.56 -18.55 17.70
N PRO A 368 26.35 -18.55 16.37
CA PRO A 368 27.43 -18.70 15.39
C PRO A 368 28.45 -17.57 15.49
N THR A 369 29.72 -17.88 15.19
CA THR A 369 30.81 -16.89 15.20
C THR A 369 31.57 -16.93 13.89
N VAL A 370 31.81 -15.77 13.30
CA VAL A 370 32.66 -15.59 12.12
C VAL A 370 34.05 -15.11 12.52
N SER A 371 35.05 -15.59 11.80
CA SER A 371 36.42 -15.09 11.82
C SER A 371 36.79 -14.62 10.42
N VAL A 372 37.29 -13.39 10.30
CA VAL A 372 37.79 -12.79 9.07
C VAL A 372 39.31 -12.69 9.16
N THR A 373 40.00 -13.09 8.08
CA THR A 373 41.42 -12.83 7.87
C THR A 373 41.56 -11.89 6.68
N ALA A 374 42.17 -10.73 6.91
CA ALA A 374 42.37 -9.71 5.90
C ALA A 374 43.87 -9.50 5.64
N ASP A 375 44.17 -9.11 4.40
CA ASP A 375 45.52 -8.73 4.01
C ASP A 375 45.87 -7.36 4.58
N THR A 376 46.95 -7.28 5.36
CA THR A 376 47.41 -6.08 6.06
C THR A 376 48.53 -5.33 5.33
N SER A 377 48.78 -5.65 4.05
CA SER A 377 49.75 -4.96 3.20
C SER A 377 49.41 -3.50 2.90
N GLN A 378 48.15 -3.10 3.13
CA GLN A 378 47.71 -1.71 3.11
C GLN A 378 46.95 -1.36 4.41
N PRO A 379 46.93 -0.07 4.81
CA PRO A 379 46.19 0.36 6.00
C PRO A 379 44.70 0.02 5.90
N ILE A 380 44.20 -0.73 6.87
CA ILE A 380 42.78 -1.09 6.99
C ILE A 380 42.05 0.01 7.76
N VAL A 381 40.97 0.53 7.17
CA VAL A 381 40.03 1.47 7.79
C VAL A 381 38.99 0.73 8.62
N SER A 382 38.40 -0.33 8.07
CA SER A 382 37.40 -1.14 8.77
C SER A 382 37.35 -2.58 8.26
N VAL A 383 36.99 -3.49 9.16
CA VAL A 383 36.59 -4.87 8.84
C VAL A 383 35.16 -5.07 9.34
N ASP A 384 34.22 -5.07 8.41
CA ASP A 384 32.79 -5.15 8.67
C ASP A 384 32.27 -6.52 8.24
N VAL A 385 31.42 -7.15 9.04
CA VAL A 385 30.71 -8.36 8.61
C VAL A 385 29.24 -8.05 8.41
N PHE A 386 28.71 -8.57 7.29
CA PHE A 386 27.32 -8.50 6.93
C PHE A 386 26.72 -9.90 6.84
N TYR A 387 25.54 -10.10 7.40
CA TYR A 387 24.82 -11.36 7.30
C TYR A 387 23.31 -11.17 7.16
N THR A 388 22.63 -12.19 6.61
CA THR A 388 21.18 -12.14 6.40
C THR A 388 20.54 -13.51 6.56
N GLN A 389 19.23 -13.50 6.85
CA GLN A 389 18.35 -14.67 6.78
C GLN A 389 17.30 -14.58 5.66
N HIS A 390 17.47 -13.65 4.72
CA HIS A 390 16.58 -13.47 3.57
C HIS A 390 17.06 -14.18 2.31
N GLY A 391 18.25 -14.80 2.34
CA GLY A 391 18.80 -15.54 1.19
C GLY A 391 17.97 -16.78 0.85
N LYS A 392 18.05 -17.24 -0.40
CA LYS A 392 17.45 -18.51 -0.84
C LYS A 392 18.50 -19.40 -1.51
N PRO A 393 18.50 -20.72 -1.27
CA PRO A 393 19.46 -21.62 -1.91
C PRO A 393 19.48 -21.53 -3.45
N ASP A 394 18.30 -21.42 -4.08
CA ASP A 394 18.15 -21.34 -5.54
C ASP A 394 17.54 -19.99 -5.96
N GLU A 395 18.31 -18.90 -5.87
CA GLU A 395 17.84 -17.58 -6.34
C GLU A 395 17.82 -17.46 -7.86
N THR A 396 16.67 -17.06 -8.40
CA THR A 396 16.46 -16.87 -9.84
C THR A 396 16.09 -15.42 -10.16
N SER A 397 15.97 -15.11 -11.44
CA SER A 397 15.40 -13.83 -11.89
C SER A 397 13.98 -13.55 -11.37
N SER A 398 13.24 -14.57 -10.94
CA SER A 398 11.90 -14.44 -10.37
C SER A 398 11.88 -13.97 -8.90
N ASP A 399 13.02 -14.03 -8.21
CA ASP A 399 13.17 -13.64 -6.81
C ASP A 399 13.55 -12.17 -6.62
N ARG A 400 13.55 -11.39 -7.72
CA ARG A 400 13.98 -10.00 -7.77
C ARG A 400 13.53 -9.16 -6.57
N ASP A 401 12.26 -9.22 -6.20
CA ASP A 401 11.72 -8.35 -5.15
C ASP A 401 12.28 -8.70 -3.76
N ASN A 402 12.59 -9.98 -3.49
CA ASN A 402 13.32 -10.37 -2.29
C ASN A 402 14.78 -9.90 -2.37
N THR A 403 15.45 -10.07 -3.51
CA THR A 403 16.86 -9.70 -3.69
C THR A 403 17.10 -8.21 -3.47
N VAL A 404 16.29 -7.34 -4.09
CA VAL A 404 16.49 -5.88 -4.01
C VAL A 404 16.24 -5.30 -2.62
N HIS A 405 15.38 -5.94 -1.83
CA HIS A 405 15.02 -5.49 -0.48
C HIS A 405 15.64 -6.34 0.63
N ARG A 406 16.56 -7.24 0.33
CA ARG A 406 17.28 -8.02 1.33
C ARG A 406 17.91 -7.11 2.39
N PHE A 407 17.76 -7.47 3.66
CA PHE A 407 18.37 -6.75 4.77
C PHE A 407 19.65 -7.47 5.20
N TRP A 408 20.77 -6.75 5.21
CA TRP A 408 22.08 -7.21 5.63
C TRP A 408 22.40 -6.60 6.98
N ARG A 409 22.33 -7.42 8.02
CA ARG A 409 22.68 -7.07 9.38
C ARG A 409 24.16 -6.83 9.48
N HIS A 410 24.55 -5.73 10.12
CA HIS A 410 25.95 -5.42 10.39
C HIS A 410 26.33 -5.88 11.79
N VAL A 411 27.53 -6.43 11.93
CA VAL A 411 28.18 -6.61 13.24
C VAL A 411 29.60 -6.07 13.19
N ALA A 412 29.93 -5.26 14.20
CA ALA A 412 31.28 -4.80 14.41
C ALA A 412 32.19 -5.97 14.80
N THR A 413 33.37 -6.02 14.20
CA THR A 413 34.36 -7.05 14.50
C THR A 413 35.31 -6.62 15.62
N ARG A 414 35.86 -7.61 16.33
CA ARG A 414 36.93 -7.42 17.31
C ARG A 414 38.22 -8.03 16.78
N GLU A 415 39.26 -7.21 16.72
CA GLU A 415 40.59 -7.66 16.33
C GLU A 415 41.27 -8.42 17.48
N GLY A 416 41.86 -9.57 17.16
CA GLY A 416 42.72 -10.36 18.05
C GLY A 416 43.57 -11.33 17.23
N ASP A 417 44.85 -11.44 17.56
CA ASP A 417 45.80 -12.38 16.92
C ASP A 417 45.83 -12.29 15.37
N GLY A 418 45.68 -11.09 14.81
CA GLY A 418 45.67 -10.85 13.35
C GLY A 418 44.39 -11.33 12.65
N ARG A 419 43.31 -11.54 13.40
CA ARG A 419 41.98 -11.93 12.90
C ARG A 419 40.90 -11.03 13.50
N TRP A 420 39.80 -10.89 12.78
CA TRP A 420 38.63 -10.13 13.20
C TRP A 420 37.47 -11.08 13.45
N THR A 421 36.89 -11.03 14.65
CA THR A 421 35.82 -11.97 15.04
C THR A 421 34.54 -11.23 15.40
N ALA A 422 33.40 -11.82 15.07
CA ALA A 422 32.09 -11.29 15.45
C ALA A 422 31.07 -12.42 15.70
N PRO A 423 30.17 -12.25 16.69
CA PRO A 423 29.01 -13.12 16.84
C PRO A 423 27.95 -12.80 15.77
N LEU A 424 27.18 -13.81 15.37
CA LEU A 424 26.13 -13.72 14.36
C LEU A 424 24.79 -14.17 14.95
N PRO A 425 24.15 -13.38 15.83
CA PRO A 425 22.84 -13.74 16.37
C PRO A 425 21.80 -13.78 15.24
N ILE A 426 20.81 -14.67 15.35
CA ILE A 426 19.80 -14.89 14.29
C ILE A 426 18.38 -14.85 14.86
N VAL A 427 17.39 -14.58 13.99
CA VAL A 427 15.96 -14.53 14.35
C VAL A 427 15.28 -15.89 14.27
N SER A 428 15.79 -16.82 13.47
CA SER A 428 15.19 -18.15 13.29
C SER A 428 16.20 -19.20 12.82
N THR A 429 16.05 -20.45 13.25
CA THR A 429 16.81 -21.58 12.70
C THR A 429 16.18 -22.19 11.46
N GLU A 430 14.97 -21.77 11.08
CA GLU A 430 14.23 -22.28 9.92
C GLU A 430 14.61 -21.58 8.61
N ARG A 431 15.54 -20.62 8.67
CA ARG A 431 16.00 -19.82 7.53
C ARG A 431 17.51 -19.97 7.35
N PRO A 432 18.01 -19.90 6.10
CA PRO A 432 19.44 -19.98 5.87
C PRO A 432 20.17 -18.79 6.52
N LEU A 433 21.47 -18.96 6.71
CA LEU A 433 22.38 -17.90 7.15
C LEU A 433 23.41 -17.64 6.05
N TRP A 434 23.38 -16.42 5.51
CA TRP A 434 24.30 -15.96 4.46
C TRP A 434 25.20 -14.88 5.04
N ILE A 435 26.52 -14.97 4.82
CA ILE A 435 27.52 -14.13 5.48
C ILE A 435 28.60 -13.72 4.48
N TYR A 436 29.03 -12.47 4.53
CA TYR A 436 30.27 -12.03 3.88
C TYR A 436 30.93 -10.90 4.68
N ALA A 437 32.22 -10.67 4.45
CA ALA A 437 32.98 -9.62 5.08
C ALA A 437 33.40 -8.54 4.06
N ASN A 438 33.41 -7.29 4.50
CA ASN A 438 33.94 -6.15 3.78
C ASN A 438 35.17 -5.60 4.52
N VAL A 439 36.28 -5.48 3.80
CA VAL A 439 37.49 -4.82 4.29
C VAL A 439 37.69 -3.54 3.50
N THR A 440 37.68 -2.41 4.21
CA THR A 440 37.91 -1.10 3.62
C THR A 440 39.35 -0.67 3.89
N TYR A 441 40.04 -0.22 2.84
CA TYR A 441 41.43 0.19 2.88
C TYR A 441 41.57 1.67 2.56
N GLU A 442 42.57 2.33 3.15
CA GLU A 442 42.91 3.72 2.81
C GLU A 442 43.52 3.79 1.40
N LEU A 443 43.12 4.79 0.61
CA LEU A 443 43.85 5.12 -0.62
C LEU A 443 44.99 6.09 -0.30
N PRO A 444 46.23 5.84 -0.80
CA PRO A 444 47.35 6.78 -0.62
C PRO A 444 47.07 8.18 -1.19
N SER A 445 46.20 8.26 -2.19
CA SER A 445 45.72 9.50 -2.80
C SER A 445 44.31 9.29 -3.35
N PRO A 446 43.42 10.30 -3.30
CA PRO A 446 42.09 10.17 -3.87
C PRO A 446 42.12 9.80 -5.36
N VAL A 447 41.19 8.95 -5.78
CA VAL A 447 41.05 8.51 -7.18
C VAL A 447 39.71 8.97 -7.72
N THR A 448 39.73 9.71 -8.84
CA THR A 448 38.54 10.17 -9.54
C THR A 448 38.26 9.30 -10.76
N GLY A 449 37.00 8.95 -11.00
CA GLY A 449 36.61 8.09 -12.10
C GLY A 449 35.18 8.34 -12.60
N ALA A 450 34.87 7.74 -13.75
CA ALA A 450 33.50 7.63 -14.25
C ALA A 450 32.85 6.40 -13.60
N GLY A 451 31.85 6.66 -12.77
CA GLY A 451 31.09 5.69 -12.04
C GLY A 451 29.91 5.11 -12.80
N TYR A 452 28.99 4.51 -12.03
CA TYR A 452 27.70 4.08 -12.55
C TYR A 452 26.96 5.24 -13.22
N TYR A 453 26.37 4.98 -14.39
CA TYR A 453 25.70 5.98 -15.23
C TYR A 453 26.58 7.21 -15.57
N TYR A 454 27.91 7.04 -15.57
CA TYR A 454 28.88 8.08 -15.91
C TYR A 454 28.87 9.29 -14.99
N ARG A 455 28.39 9.11 -13.76
CA ARG A 455 28.63 10.04 -12.66
C ARG A 455 30.12 10.18 -12.44
N GLU A 456 30.62 11.41 -12.36
CA GLU A 456 31.96 11.63 -11.83
C GLU A 456 31.95 11.45 -10.32
N TYR A 457 32.92 10.72 -9.79
CA TYR A 457 33.08 10.52 -8.35
C TYR A 457 34.56 10.57 -7.96
N THR A 458 34.81 10.82 -6.68
CA THR A 458 36.14 10.69 -6.07
C THR A 458 36.07 9.73 -4.89
N ALA A 459 36.99 8.78 -4.81
CA ALA A 459 37.12 7.82 -3.72
C ALA A 459 38.41 8.10 -2.93
N GLU A 460 38.31 8.09 -1.60
CA GLU A 460 39.43 8.24 -0.66
C GLU A 460 39.80 6.92 0.03
N SER A 461 38.97 5.89 -0.17
CA SER A 461 39.17 4.53 0.28
C SER A 461 38.67 3.56 -0.79
N PHE A 462 39.00 2.29 -0.67
CA PHE A 462 38.46 1.24 -1.52
C PHE A 462 38.07 0.00 -0.71
N ASN A 463 37.13 -0.79 -1.23
CA ASN A 463 36.61 -1.97 -0.55
C ASN A 463 36.93 -3.27 -1.30
N LEU A 464 37.33 -4.30 -0.55
CA LEU A 464 37.33 -5.69 -0.99
C LEU A 464 36.39 -6.52 -0.11
N SER A 465 35.69 -7.45 -0.74
CA SER A 465 34.74 -8.34 -0.06
C SER A 465 35.24 -9.77 -0.05
N SER A 466 34.83 -10.56 0.94
CA SER A 466 34.98 -12.02 0.90
C SER A 466 33.96 -12.61 -0.07
N LEU A 467 34.14 -13.88 -0.41
CA LEU A 467 33.02 -14.64 -0.97
C LEU A 467 31.93 -14.86 0.07
N LEU A 468 30.74 -15.20 -0.41
CA LEU A 468 29.58 -15.48 0.40
C LEU A 468 29.69 -16.88 1.00
N ASP A 469 29.66 -16.97 2.33
CA ASP A 469 29.42 -18.22 3.05
C ASP A 469 27.92 -18.42 3.23
N THR A 470 27.42 -19.63 2.95
CA THR A 470 26.00 -19.96 3.10
C THR A 470 25.83 -21.21 3.95
N PHE A 471 24.83 -21.20 4.83
CA PHE A 471 24.44 -22.32 5.68
C PHE A 471 22.94 -22.53 5.58
N SER A 472 22.53 -23.77 5.37
CA SER A 472 21.11 -24.15 5.28
C SER A 472 20.45 -24.20 6.66
N PRO A 473 19.10 -24.18 6.75
CA PRO A 473 18.40 -24.45 8.01
C PRO A 473 18.83 -25.77 8.67
N GLU A 474 19.07 -26.82 7.87
CA GLU A 474 19.52 -28.13 8.37
C GLU A 474 20.91 -28.04 9.02
N ASP A 475 21.84 -27.26 8.45
CA ASP A 475 23.16 -27.03 9.03
C ASP A 475 23.06 -26.34 10.39
N LEU A 476 22.21 -25.31 10.49
CA LEU A 476 22.01 -24.53 11.72
C LEU A 476 21.40 -25.41 12.83
N GLN A 477 20.34 -26.14 12.52
CA GLN A 477 19.66 -27.04 13.46
C GLN A 477 20.61 -28.18 13.92
N SER A 478 21.34 -28.80 12.99
CA SER A 478 22.28 -29.87 13.28
C SER A 478 23.47 -29.42 14.14
N ALA A 479 23.89 -28.16 13.99
CA ALA A 479 24.93 -27.55 14.81
C ALA A 479 24.46 -27.13 16.21
N GLY A 480 23.14 -27.18 16.49
CA GLY A 480 22.55 -26.74 17.76
C GLY A 480 22.53 -25.22 17.94
N VAL A 481 22.41 -24.47 16.83
CA VAL A 481 22.29 -23.01 16.86
C VAL A 481 20.97 -22.60 17.51
N ALA A 482 20.99 -21.52 18.29
CA ALA A 482 19.81 -20.92 18.90
C ALA A 482 19.43 -19.60 18.21
N ALA A 483 18.13 -19.38 18.01
CA ALA A 483 17.61 -18.06 17.67
C ALA A 483 17.62 -17.18 18.92
N THR A 484 18.36 -16.09 18.89
CA THR A 484 18.61 -15.22 20.06
C THR A 484 18.18 -13.77 19.84
N ILE A 485 17.74 -13.42 18.64
CA ILE A 485 17.18 -12.11 18.34
C ILE A 485 15.67 -12.14 18.59
N GLU A 486 15.21 -11.29 19.51
CA GLU A 486 13.80 -11.09 19.79
C GLU A 486 13.20 -9.95 18.95
N PRO A 487 11.90 -10.00 18.61
CA PRO A 487 11.19 -8.87 18.01
C PRO A 487 11.28 -7.61 18.87
N THR A 488 11.36 -6.45 18.23
CA THR A 488 11.47 -5.16 18.92
C THR A 488 10.63 -4.08 18.22
N THR A 489 10.15 -3.11 19.00
CA THR A 489 9.54 -1.91 18.47
C THR A 489 10.57 -0.87 18.05
N GLN A 490 11.81 -0.93 18.55
CA GLN A 490 12.87 0.00 18.16
C GLN A 490 13.46 -0.40 16.81
N ILE A 491 13.31 0.45 15.80
CA ILE A 491 13.86 0.21 14.47
C ILE A 491 15.29 0.76 14.39
N GLU A 492 15.50 1.99 14.86
CA GLU A 492 16.79 2.67 14.82
C GLU A 492 16.92 3.71 15.93
N ASP A 493 18.04 3.72 16.66
CA ASP A 493 18.36 4.76 17.65
C ASP A 493 19.26 5.87 17.09
N PHE A 494 19.93 5.61 15.96
CA PHE A 494 20.89 6.48 15.27
C PHE A 494 22.18 6.73 16.04
N GLU A 495 22.57 5.81 16.92
CA GLU A 495 23.85 5.81 17.62
C GLU A 495 24.85 4.84 16.95
N GLY A 496 26.15 5.01 17.24
CA GLY A 496 27.21 4.13 16.75
C GLY A 496 27.27 4.02 15.22
N ASP A 497 27.35 2.78 14.72
CA ASP A 497 27.56 2.43 13.31
C ASP A 497 26.26 2.22 12.52
N TRP A 498 25.15 2.83 12.93
CA TRP A 498 23.83 2.63 12.31
C TRP A 498 23.84 2.80 10.78
N GLN A 499 24.70 3.69 10.23
CA GLN A 499 24.80 3.90 8.79
C GLN A 499 25.26 2.67 8.01
N LYS A 500 25.82 1.64 8.66
CA LYS A 500 26.20 0.36 8.02
C LYS A 500 24.97 -0.48 7.64
N GLU A 501 23.84 -0.28 8.33
CA GLU A 501 22.56 -0.95 8.07
C GLU A 501 21.59 -0.07 7.24
N TRP A 502 22.10 1.05 6.73
CA TRP A 502 21.39 1.99 5.87
C TRP A 502 22.23 2.26 4.61
N PHE A 503 21.61 2.79 3.56
CA PHE A 503 22.28 3.02 2.29
C PHE A 503 21.80 4.26 1.55
N THR A 504 22.62 4.74 0.62
CA THR A 504 22.29 5.81 -0.31
C THR A 504 23.08 5.67 -1.60
N TYR A 505 22.51 6.16 -2.69
CA TYR A 505 23.23 6.35 -3.94
C TYR A 505 23.73 7.79 -4.10
N ARG A 506 23.48 8.67 -3.13
CA ARG A 506 23.90 10.07 -3.13
C ARG A 506 24.59 10.39 -1.79
N PRO A 507 25.87 10.01 -1.65
CA PRO A 507 26.58 10.16 -0.38
C PRO A 507 26.67 11.62 0.11
N ASP A 508 26.68 12.57 -0.82
CA ASP A 508 26.70 14.02 -0.53
C ASP A 508 25.37 14.57 0.00
N GLU A 509 24.26 13.86 -0.21
CA GLU A 509 22.97 14.17 0.40
C GLU A 509 22.85 13.42 1.75
N TRP A 510 22.07 13.94 2.70
CA TRP A 510 21.87 13.26 3.99
C TRP A 510 20.82 12.14 3.94
N GLY A 511 20.00 12.08 2.89
CA GLY A 511 18.91 11.10 2.79
C GLY A 511 19.42 9.66 2.75
N ARG A 512 18.80 8.77 3.53
CA ARG A 512 19.21 7.37 3.69
C ARG A 512 18.00 6.45 3.67
N SER A 513 18.21 5.22 3.20
CA SER A 513 17.20 4.16 3.20
C SER A 513 17.67 2.94 3.98
N THR A 514 16.74 2.15 4.50
CA THR A 514 17.02 0.87 5.15
C THR A 514 15.95 -0.15 4.77
N ASN A 515 16.34 -1.43 4.77
CA ASN A 515 15.43 -2.55 4.58
C ASN A 515 15.07 -3.24 5.92
N LYS A 516 15.45 -2.66 7.07
CA LYS A 516 15.16 -3.20 8.42
C LYS A 516 13.71 -3.65 8.58
N VAL A 517 12.75 -2.84 8.11
CA VAL A 517 11.30 -3.12 8.23
C VAL A 517 10.84 -4.39 7.51
N TYR A 518 11.65 -4.95 6.60
CA TYR A 518 11.39 -6.24 5.96
C TYR A 518 11.81 -7.43 6.83
N ASP A 519 12.76 -7.25 7.74
CA ASP A 519 13.23 -8.28 8.65
C ASP A 519 12.26 -8.47 9.82
N GLU A 520 12.08 -9.72 10.25
CA GLU A 520 11.09 -10.09 11.27
C GLU A 520 11.31 -9.43 12.63
N GLN A 521 12.56 -9.14 12.98
CA GLN A 521 12.86 -8.43 14.21
C GLN A 521 12.14 -7.07 14.30
N TYR A 522 11.98 -6.39 13.16
CA TYR A 522 11.45 -5.03 13.09
C TYR A 522 10.05 -4.96 12.50
N ARG A 523 9.36 -6.10 12.37
CA ARG A 523 8.00 -6.13 11.82
C ARG A 523 7.05 -5.29 12.69
N ALA A 524 6.22 -4.48 12.05
CA ALA A 524 5.27 -3.63 12.74
C ALA A 524 4.24 -4.47 13.54
N PRO A 525 4.00 -4.17 14.83
CA PRO A 525 2.86 -4.70 15.54
C PRO A 525 1.54 -4.22 14.95
N ALA A 526 0.46 -4.97 15.18
CA ALA A 526 -0.88 -4.56 14.75
C ALA A 526 -1.27 -3.19 15.34
N ASN A 527 -1.82 -2.31 14.50
CA ASN A 527 -2.24 -0.94 14.84
C ASN A 527 -1.12 0.02 15.28
N ALA A 528 0.16 -0.34 15.11
CA ALA A 528 1.27 0.56 15.42
C ALA A 528 1.29 1.81 14.51
N ARG A 529 1.95 2.86 14.99
CA ARG A 529 2.34 4.05 14.22
C ARG A 529 3.86 4.11 14.10
N LEU A 530 4.39 4.64 13.02
CA LEU A 530 5.81 4.91 12.87
C LEU A 530 6.12 6.24 13.56
N ALA A 531 7.00 6.22 14.57
CA ALA A 531 7.42 7.40 15.30
C ALA A 531 8.92 7.65 15.14
N LEU A 532 9.33 8.92 15.07
CA LEU A 532 10.71 9.36 14.90
C LEU A 532 10.90 10.74 15.53
N ASP A 533 11.97 10.94 16.29
CA ASP A 533 12.34 12.28 16.74
C ASP A 533 13.29 12.92 15.72
N VAL A 534 13.00 14.16 15.34
CA VAL A 534 13.74 14.93 14.33
C VAL A 534 14.15 16.26 14.91
N GLN A 535 15.38 16.69 14.63
CA GLN A 535 15.83 18.03 14.95
C GLN A 535 16.51 18.66 13.73
N ALA A 536 16.14 19.89 13.42
CA ALA A 536 16.66 20.65 12.30
C ALA A 536 16.93 22.09 12.73
N GLU A 537 18.00 22.71 12.22
CA GLU A 537 18.33 24.11 12.54
C GLU A 537 17.27 25.09 12.02
N GLN A 538 16.71 24.80 10.84
CA GLN A 538 15.78 25.66 10.12
C GLN A 538 14.50 24.92 9.77
N ARG A 539 13.44 25.69 9.54
CA ARG A 539 12.15 25.16 9.06
C ARG A 539 12.31 24.46 7.72
N ASN A 540 11.90 23.19 7.67
CA ASN A 540 12.05 22.30 6.53
C ASN A 540 10.84 21.38 6.36
N ARG A 541 10.90 20.48 5.37
CA ARG A 541 9.94 19.40 5.16
C ARG A 541 10.71 18.08 5.12
N LEU A 542 10.42 17.19 6.04
CA LEU A 542 10.92 15.83 6.04
C LEU A 542 9.98 14.98 5.16
N VAL A 543 10.55 14.19 4.27
CA VAL A 543 9.82 13.13 3.58
C VAL A 543 10.22 11.80 4.18
N VAL A 544 9.21 11.07 4.65
CA VAL A 544 9.32 9.66 5.03
C VAL A 544 8.68 8.85 3.93
N ALA A 545 9.45 8.02 3.25
CA ALA A 545 8.94 7.14 2.20
C ALA A 545 8.99 5.68 2.63
N VAL A 546 7.95 4.93 2.29
CA VAL A 546 7.85 3.50 2.52
C VAL A 546 7.45 2.87 1.19
N ASP A 547 8.35 2.07 0.61
CA ASP A 547 8.21 1.48 -0.72
C ASP A 547 7.75 2.51 -1.78
N GLY A 548 6.56 2.31 -2.34
CA GLY A 548 5.94 3.20 -3.34
C GLY A 548 5.13 4.38 -2.79
N TYR A 549 5.18 4.63 -1.47
CA TYR A 549 4.38 5.64 -0.78
C TYR A 549 5.26 6.66 -0.06
N ALA A 550 4.75 7.87 0.13
CA ALA A 550 5.44 8.90 0.91
C ALA A 550 4.48 9.73 1.77
N ALA A 551 4.98 10.15 2.93
CA ALA A 551 4.40 11.15 3.81
C ALA A 551 5.34 12.37 3.86
N GLU A 552 4.77 13.58 3.83
CA GLU A 552 5.51 14.83 3.91
C GLU A 552 5.16 15.54 5.22
N VAL A 553 6.17 15.81 6.05
CA VAL A 553 6.01 16.32 7.41
C VAL A 553 6.71 17.67 7.57
N PRO A 554 6.01 18.72 8.00
CA PRO A 554 6.66 19.99 8.31
C PRO A 554 7.54 19.86 9.56
N ILE A 555 8.76 20.38 9.49
CA ILE A 555 9.70 20.49 10.62
C ILE A 555 9.89 21.96 10.93
N ASP A 556 9.65 22.37 12.18
CA ASP A 556 9.59 23.80 12.55
C ASP A 556 10.97 24.47 12.60
N GLY A 557 12.02 23.69 12.91
CA GLY A 557 13.38 24.18 13.08
C GLY A 557 13.66 24.69 14.50
N GLY A 558 14.94 24.76 14.88
CA GLY A 558 15.40 25.23 16.20
C GLY A 558 16.25 24.22 16.95
N SER A 559 16.42 24.44 18.26
CA SER A 559 17.20 23.56 19.14
C SER A 559 16.40 22.41 19.73
N GLU A 560 15.08 22.38 19.58
CA GLU A 560 14.23 21.36 20.20
C GLU A 560 14.03 20.15 19.28
N TRP A 561 13.87 18.98 19.90
CA TRP A 561 13.48 17.76 19.19
C TRP A 561 11.97 17.79 18.91
N GLN A 562 11.58 17.51 17.67
CA GLN A 562 10.20 17.38 17.23
C GLN A 562 9.89 15.90 17.00
N GLU A 563 8.90 15.36 17.70
CA GLU A 563 8.40 14.02 17.44
C GLU A 563 7.50 14.03 16.20
N VAL A 564 7.76 13.10 15.28
CA VAL A 564 6.98 12.83 14.08
C VAL A 564 6.31 11.48 14.26
N VAL A 565 4.98 11.43 14.21
CA VAL A 565 4.20 10.20 14.35
C VAL A 565 3.29 10.03 13.13
N LEU A 566 3.47 8.92 12.41
CA LEU A 566 2.79 8.62 11.16
C LEU A 566 2.04 7.29 11.25
N SER A 567 0.80 7.30 10.80
CA SER A 567 -0.04 6.14 10.54
C SER A 567 0.03 5.74 9.05
N PRO A 568 -0.41 4.53 8.66
CA PRO A 568 -0.52 4.17 7.24
C PRO A 568 -1.35 5.19 6.42
N ASP A 569 -2.37 5.79 7.07
CA ASP A 569 -3.22 6.82 6.48
C ASP A 569 -2.50 8.14 6.15
N ASP A 570 -1.25 8.34 6.57
CA ASP A 570 -0.45 9.52 6.23
C ASP A 570 0.33 9.35 4.92
N PHE A 571 0.52 8.10 4.48
CA PHE A 571 1.32 7.78 3.30
C PHE A 571 0.46 7.76 2.03
N ARG A 572 0.97 8.36 0.95
CA ARG A 572 0.29 8.40 -0.36
C ARG A 572 1.19 7.86 -1.46
N ASN A 573 0.67 6.97 -2.30
CA ASN A 573 1.35 6.58 -3.54
C ASN A 573 1.15 7.63 -4.65
N PHE A 574 1.68 7.36 -5.84
CA PHE A 574 1.52 8.23 -7.01
C PHE A 574 0.05 8.56 -7.31
N ALA A 575 -0.85 7.57 -7.27
CA ALA A 575 -2.28 7.72 -7.54
C ALA A 575 -3.04 8.46 -6.42
N GLY A 576 -2.38 8.77 -5.30
CA GLY A 576 -3.01 9.41 -4.13
C GLY A 576 -3.73 8.41 -3.22
N GLU A 577 -3.55 7.12 -3.45
CA GLU A 577 -4.10 6.05 -2.60
C GLU A 577 -3.28 5.95 -1.31
N ARG A 578 -3.95 5.54 -0.24
CA ARG A 578 -3.34 5.39 1.08
C ARG A 578 -2.62 4.05 1.22
N LEU A 579 -1.61 4.00 2.08
CA LEU A 579 -1.00 2.73 2.48
C LEU A 579 -2.03 1.96 3.32
N ALA A 580 -2.39 0.74 2.91
CA ALA A 580 -3.45 -0.04 3.56
C ALA A 580 -3.10 -0.48 5.00
N GLY A 581 -1.81 -0.71 5.24
CA GLY A 581 -1.26 -1.15 6.52
C GLY A 581 0.26 -1.33 6.40
N TRP A 582 0.89 -1.75 7.49
CA TRP A 582 2.34 -2.02 7.51
C TRP A 582 2.71 -3.42 7.02
N GLU A 583 1.72 -4.25 6.67
CA GLU A 583 1.96 -5.60 6.21
C GLU A 583 2.63 -5.61 4.83
N GLY A 584 3.72 -6.38 4.71
CA GLY A 584 4.45 -6.54 3.46
C GLY A 584 5.38 -5.38 3.08
N ILE A 585 5.55 -4.37 3.95
CA ILE A 585 6.50 -3.27 3.67
C ILE A 585 7.94 -3.78 3.65
N GLN A 586 8.78 -3.21 2.78
CA GLN A 586 10.12 -3.75 2.55
C GLN A 586 11.23 -2.71 2.76
N GLN A 587 10.98 -1.44 2.45
CA GLN A 587 11.98 -0.39 2.51
C GLN A 587 11.43 0.88 3.16
N LEU A 588 12.23 1.50 4.02
CA LEU A 588 11.98 2.80 4.63
C LEU A 588 13.07 3.79 4.21
N THR A 589 12.69 5.02 3.87
CA THR A 589 13.61 6.10 3.48
C THR A 589 13.29 7.39 4.24
N LEU A 590 14.34 8.03 4.77
CA LEU A 590 14.30 9.39 5.31
C LEU A 590 15.03 10.32 4.34
N THR A 591 14.34 11.33 3.80
CA THR A 591 14.90 12.22 2.77
C THR A 591 14.23 13.59 2.75
N ALA A 592 14.85 14.56 2.06
CA ALA A 592 14.26 15.86 1.81
C ALA A 592 13.19 15.82 0.68
N SER A 593 13.38 14.91 -0.29
CA SER A 593 12.44 14.71 -1.38
C SER A 593 12.53 13.29 -1.95
N THR A 594 11.44 12.83 -2.54
CA THR A 594 11.39 11.57 -3.31
C THR A 594 10.53 11.72 -4.56
N ARG A 595 10.72 10.84 -5.53
CA ARG A 595 9.93 10.78 -6.76
C ARG A 595 9.12 9.49 -6.79
N LEU A 596 7.82 9.62 -6.57
CA LEU A 596 6.85 8.52 -6.72
C LEU A 596 6.58 8.28 -8.20
N ARG A 597 6.58 7.02 -8.63
CA ARG A 597 6.35 6.62 -10.03
C ARG A 597 4.92 6.12 -10.22
N GLY A 598 4.30 6.50 -11.33
CA GLY A 598 2.98 6.03 -11.75
C GLY A 598 3.05 5.03 -12.90
N GLY A 599 2.03 5.03 -13.77
CA GLY A 599 2.03 4.31 -15.04
C GLY A 599 3.16 4.76 -15.98
N ARG A 600 3.16 4.29 -17.24
CA ARG A 600 4.28 4.51 -18.18
C ARG A 600 4.66 6.00 -18.31
N ARG A 601 5.80 6.35 -17.69
CA ARG A 601 6.50 7.67 -17.70
C ARG A 601 5.91 8.77 -16.82
N GLU A 602 4.94 8.48 -15.97
CA GLU A 602 4.42 9.46 -15.03
C GLU A 602 5.18 9.43 -13.70
N SER A 603 5.40 10.60 -13.11
CA SER A 603 6.01 10.69 -11.79
C SER A 603 5.58 11.95 -11.06
N ARG A 604 5.52 11.85 -9.72
CA ARG A 604 5.22 12.96 -8.81
C ARG A 604 6.36 13.12 -7.82
N VAL A 605 6.86 14.34 -7.66
CA VAL A 605 7.84 14.66 -6.62
C VAL A 605 7.10 15.04 -5.34
N VAL A 606 7.53 14.49 -4.21
CA VAL A 606 7.07 14.83 -2.85
C VAL A 606 8.27 15.41 -2.10
N GLY A 607 8.05 16.48 -1.31
CA GLY A 607 9.13 17.23 -0.66
C GLY A 607 9.84 18.24 -1.56
N GLY A 608 11.05 18.65 -1.14
CA GLY A 608 11.85 19.68 -1.83
C GLY A 608 13.30 19.74 -1.33
N SER A 609 13.97 20.87 -1.56
CA SER A 609 15.35 21.08 -1.08
C SER A 609 15.39 21.30 0.43
N TRP A 610 16.37 20.69 1.09
CA TRP A 610 16.66 20.91 2.51
C TRP A 610 17.51 22.18 2.71
N LYS A 611 17.19 22.97 3.74
CA LYS A 611 17.89 24.21 4.10
C LYS A 611 18.70 24.02 5.37
N GLY A 612 19.92 24.57 5.38
CA GLY A 612 20.82 24.51 6.52
C GLY A 612 21.54 23.16 6.64
N THR A 613 22.03 22.87 7.84
CA THR A 613 22.73 21.63 8.16
C THR A 613 21.79 20.40 8.08
N PRO A 614 22.32 19.18 7.83
CA PRO A 614 21.53 17.95 7.86
C PRO A 614 20.71 17.78 9.15
N PRO A 615 19.52 17.17 9.09
CA PRO A 615 18.75 16.87 10.28
C PRO A 615 19.48 15.85 11.17
N ARG A 616 19.21 15.94 12.47
CA ARG A 616 19.52 14.87 13.43
C ARG A 616 18.27 14.05 13.69
N PHE A 617 18.47 12.75 13.85
CA PHE A 617 17.42 11.78 14.12
C PHE A 617 17.73 11.03 15.41
N ARG A 618 16.69 10.60 16.12
CA ARG A 618 16.79 9.60 17.18
C ARG A 618 15.47 8.83 17.29
N ASN A 619 15.50 7.68 17.94
CA ASN A 619 14.29 7.01 18.43
C ASN A 619 13.24 6.65 17.35
N LEU A 620 13.68 6.13 16.20
CA LEU A 620 12.78 5.58 15.18
C LEU A 620 12.19 4.25 15.68
N ARG A 621 10.87 4.20 15.84
CA ARG A 621 10.19 3.06 16.47
C ARG A 621 8.77 2.86 15.99
N TRP A 622 8.25 1.66 16.23
CA TRP A 622 6.83 1.39 16.28
C TRP A 622 6.26 1.90 17.61
N GLN A 623 5.44 2.93 17.53
CA GLN A 623 4.66 3.44 18.66
C GLN A 623 3.29 2.78 18.65
N MET A 624 3.02 1.97 19.67
CA MET A 624 1.67 1.50 19.93
C MET A 624 0.78 2.68 20.31
N PRO A 625 -0.49 2.72 19.87
CA PRO A 625 -1.44 3.69 20.40
C PRO A 625 -1.49 3.58 21.94
N PRO A 626 -1.66 4.69 22.68
CA PRO A 626 -1.74 4.65 24.14
C PRO A 626 -2.78 3.63 24.57
N GLN A 627 -2.46 2.88 25.64
CA GLN A 627 -3.29 1.80 26.17
C GLN A 627 -4.74 2.26 26.27
N THR A 628 -5.66 1.42 25.78
CA THR A 628 -7.09 1.68 25.85
C THR A 628 -7.60 1.35 27.25
N THR A 629 -8.58 2.11 27.75
CA THR A 629 -9.41 1.71 28.90
C THR A 629 -9.80 0.25 28.74
N SER A 630 -9.34 -0.61 29.64
CA SER A 630 -9.60 -2.04 29.58
C SER A 630 -10.85 -2.36 30.38
N VAL A 631 -11.63 -3.31 29.88
CA VAL A 631 -12.81 -3.83 30.55
C VAL A 631 -12.59 -5.32 30.72
N SER A 632 -12.82 -5.84 31.93
CA SER A 632 -12.65 -7.26 32.25
C SER A 632 -13.93 -7.84 32.85
N GLY A 633 -14.17 -9.12 32.57
CA GLY A 633 -15.37 -9.88 32.94
C GLY A 633 -16.16 -10.34 31.72
N ASP A 634 -16.66 -11.58 31.77
CA ASP A 634 -17.32 -12.27 30.63
C ASP A 634 -18.73 -11.74 30.30
N ALA A 635 -19.24 -10.78 31.06
CA ALA A 635 -20.61 -10.30 30.92
C ALA A 635 -20.75 -9.28 29.76
N SER A 636 -21.53 -9.64 28.74
CA SER A 636 -21.72 -8.83 27.55
C SER A 636 -22.67 -7.63 27.78
N LEU A 637 -22.39 -6.52 27.09
CA LEU A 637 -23.35 -5.41 26.95
C LEU A 637 -24.54 -5.78 26.04
N LEU A 638 -24.38 -6.81 25.22
CA LEU A 638 -25.30 -7.16 24.14
C LEU A 638 -26.37 -8.17 24.56
N ASP A 639 -26.36 -8.64 25.81
CA ASP A 639 -27.36 -9.57 26.36
C ASP A 639 -28.66 -8.84 26.78
N VAL A 640 -29.20 -8.04 25.87
CA VAL A 640 -30.43 -7.25 26.05
C VAL A 640 -31.59 -7.75 25.21
N PHE A 641 -31.32 -8.60 24.21
CA PHE A 641 -32.32 -9.07 23.26
C PHE A 641 -33.22 -10.14 23.90
N PRO A 642 -34.56 -10.08 23.72
CA PRO A 642 -35.43 -11.19 24.05
C PRO A 642 -35.11 -12.43 23.22
N GLU A 643 -35.41 -13.61 23.76
CA GLU A 643 -35.24 -14.88 23.03
C GLU A 643 -36.03 -14.87 21.71
N SER A 644 -35.42 -15.42 20.65
CA SER A 644 -36.10 -15.59 19.36
C SER A 644 -37.27 -16.56 19.50
N THR A 645 -38.34 -16.27 18.76
CA THR A 645 -39.54 -17.13 18.71
C THR A 645 -39.56 -18.01 17.47
N VAL A 646 -38.50 -17.98 16.65
CA VAL A 646 -38.39 -18.69 15.38
C VAL A 646 -37.13 -19.56 15.40
N GLY A 647 -37.25 -20.83 15.01
CA GLY A 647 -36.13 -21.75 14.97
C GLY A 647 -36.41 -22.93 14.06
N ILE A 648 -35.44 -23.25 13.21
CA ILE A 648 -35.49 -24.38 12.29
C ILE A 648 -34.55 -25.46 12.82
N GLY A 649 -35.01 -26.72 12.80
CA GLY A 649 -34.18 -27.86 13.21
C GLY A 649 -32.88 -27.92 12.42
N SER A 650 -31.82 -28.47 13.03
CA SER A 650 -30.45 -28.54 12.48
C SER A 650 -30.40 -29.00 11.02
N ASP A 651 -31.25 -29.97 10.65
CA ASP A 651 -31.21 -30.64 9.36
C ASP A 651 -31.69 -29.76 8.19
N ASN A 652 -32.43 -28.68 8.48
CA ASN A 652 -33.03 -27.79 7.47
C ASN A 652 -32.64 -26.32 7.64
N ARG A 653 -31.73 -26.01 8.57
CA ARG A 653 -31.35 -24.63 8.87
C ARG A 653 -30.47 -23.99 7.79
N GLY A 654 -29.67 -24.80 7.08
CA GLY A 654 -28.60 -24.33 6.20
C GLY A 654 -27.35 -23.87 6.97
N GLU A 655 -26.36 -23.34 6.25
CA GLU A 655 -25.05 -22.93 6.80
C GLU A 655 -24.90 -21.41 6.80
N THR A 656 -24.68 -20.84 7.98
CA THR A 656 -24.35 -19.42 8.15
C THR A 656 -22.83 -19.25 8.26
N ALA A 657 -22.26 -18.32 7.50
CA ALA A 657 -20.86 -17.91 7.61
C ALA A 657 -20.77 -16.39 7.81
N VAL A 658 -19.92 -15.95 8.72
CA VAL A 658 -19.71 -14.53 9.01
C VAL A 658 -18.28 -14.14 8.66
N THR A 659 -18.10 -12.93 8.12
CA THR A 659 -16.77 -12.40 7.82
C THR A 659 -16.66 -10.93 8.21
N THR A 660 -15.59 -10.60 8.92
CA THR A 660 -15.17 -9.22 9.17
C THR A 660 -14.14 -8.73 8.16
N GLU A 661 -13.69 -9.60 7.25
CA GLU A 661 -12.79 -9.23 6.17
C GLU A 661 -13.58 -8.58 5.02
N TYR A 662 -13.11 -7.42 4.59
CA TYR A 662 -13.74 -6.73 3.47
C TYR A 662 -13.45 -7.47 2.17
N THR A 663 -14.52 -7.77 1.46
CA THR A 663 -14.50 -8.19 0.06
C THR A 663 -15.47 -7.29 -0.70
N PRO A 664 -15.12 -6.80 -1.91
CA PRO A 664 -16.05 -6.03 -2.72
C PRO A 664 -17.37 -6.79 -2.87
N SER A 665 -18.47 -6.13 -2.50
CA SER A 665 -19.81 -6.71 -2.66
C SER A 665 -20.19 -6.94 -4.12
N GLY A 666 -19.54 -6.23 -5.05
CA GLY A 666 -19.95 -6.10 -6.43
C GLY A 666 -21.14 -5.16 -6.61
N SER A 667 -21.51 -4.39 -5.58
CA SER A 667 -22.53 -3.35 -5.68
C SER A 667 -22.00 -2.14 -6.45
N VAL A 668 -22.89 -1.41 -7.11
CA VAL A 668 -22.54 -0.19 -7.85
C VAL A 668 -22.64 1.00 -6.89
N TRP A 669 -21.50 1.50 -6.44
CA TRP A 669 -21.40 2.70 -5.59
C TRP A 669 -21.25 3.97 -6.43
N ASP A 670 -21.54 5.12 -5.83
CA ASP A 670 -21.08 6.41 -6.37
C ASP A 670 -19.55 6.43 -6.43
N ASP A 671 -18.96 6.87 -7.54
CA ASP A 671 -17.50 6.88 -7.74
C ASP A 671 -16.73 7.72 -6.68
N ARG A 672 -17.43 8.60 -5.96
CA ARG A 672 -16.87 9.39 -4.85
C ARG A 672 -16.81 8.63 -3.53
N LEU A 673 -17.40 7.43 -3.46
CA LEU A 673 -17.63 6.67 -2.23
C LEU A 673 -16.91 5.33 -2.31
N ASP A 674 -16.37 4.89 -1.18
CA ASP A 674 -15.66 3.62 -1.05
C ASP A 674 -16.40 2.73 -0.05
N GLU A 675 -16.87 1.56 -0.50
CA GLU A 675 -17.59 0.60 0.33
C GLU A 675 -16.81 0.21 1.60
N ARG A 676 -15.47 0.18 1.54
CA ARG A 676 -14.62 -0.11 2.70
C ARG A 676 -14.89 0.81 3.88
N GLN A 677 -15.36 2.03 3.61
CA GLN A 677 -15.65 2.99 4.67
C GLN A 677 -16.90 2.63 5.46
N VAL A 678 -17.87 1.93 4.86
CA VAL A 678 -19.15 1.57 5.50
C VAL A 678 -19.18 0.13 5.98
N PHE A 679 -18.50 -0.80 5.30
CA PHE A 679 -18.47 -2.22 5.68
C PHE A 679 -18.04 -2.42 7.14
N GLN A 680 -18.81 -3.23 7.87
CA GLN A 680 -18.46 -3.71 9.20
C GLN A 680 -18.36 -5.23 9.22
N ILE A 681 -19.36 -5.91 8.66
CA ILE A 681 -19.46 -7.37 8.72
C ILE A 681 -20.35 -7.90 7.58
N GLY A 682 -19.96 -9.03 7.00
CA GLY A 682 -20.72 -9.76 6.01
C GLY A 682 -21.29 -11.04 6.62
N MET A 683 -22.53 -11.36 6.27
CA MET A 683 -23.19 -12.61 6.65
C MET A 683 -23.65 -13.31 5.38
N GLN A 684 -23.30 -14.58 5.24
CA GLN A 684 -23.70 -15.43 4.13
C GLN A 684 -24.49 -16.63 4.66
N HIS A 685 -25.68 -16.83 4.13
CA HIS A 685 -26.50 -18.01 4.34
C HIS A 685 -26.44 -18.90 3.10
N ARG A 686 -26.13 -20.19 3.28
CA ARG A 686 -26.08 -21.19 2.21
C ARG A 686 -27.06 -22.31 2.50
N GLN A 687 -27.95 -22.57 1.55
CA GLN A 687 -28.90 -23.67 1.65
C GLN A 687 -29.16 -24.25 0.26
N ASP A 688 -30.11 -23.67 -0.48
CA ASP A 688 -30.31 -23.94 -1.91
C ASP A 688 -30.33 -22.64 -2.71
N ALA A 689 -30.49 -22.77 -4.03
CA ALA A 689 -30.44 -21.64 -4.95
C ALA A 689 -31.52 -20.58 -4.66
N ASP A 690 -32.64 -20.96 -4.03
CA ASP A 690 -33.78 -20.09 -3.79
C ASP A 690 -33.70 -19.40 -2.42
N ARG A 691 -33.10 -20.06 -1.42
CA ARG A 691 -33.09 -19.59 -0.03
C ARG A 691 -31.76 -19.01 0.42
N SER A 692 -30.69 -19.19 -0.36
CA SER A 692 -29.38 -18.62 -0.03
C SER A 692 -29.37 -17.11 -0.19
N PHE A 693 -28.68 -16.43 0.73
CA PHE A 693 -28.50 -14.98 0.66
C PHE A 693 -27.13 -14.54 1.18
N THR A 694 -26.76 -13.31 0.86
CA THR A 694 -25.61 -12.63 1.46
C THR A 694 -26.03 -11.22 1.81
N LEU A 695 -25.78 -10.80 3.04
CA LEU A 695 -26.06 -9.44 3.48
C LEU A 695 -24.79 -8.78 4.05
N ARG A 696 -24.74 -7.45 3.94
CA ARG A 696 -23.67 -6.62 4.48
C ARG A 696 -24.26 -5.65 5.49
N ILE A 697 -23.68 -5.64 6.68
CA ILE A 697 -24.04 -4.75 7.78
C ILE A 697 -22.95 -3.68 7.88
N GLY A 698 -23.39 -2.42 7.97
CA GLY A 698 -22.50 -1.27 8.03
C GLY A 698 -22.12 -0.89 9.47
N LYS A 699 -21.16 0.03 9.62
CA LYS A 699 -20.65 0.47 10.94
C LYS A 699 -21.71 1.03 11.89
N GLY A 700 -22.81 1.55 11.37
CA GLY A 700 -23.97 2.00 12.15
C GLY A 700 -25.01 0.91 12.47
N GLY A 701 -24.76 -0.36 12.10
CA GLY A 701 -25.70 -1.46 12.36
C GLY A 701 -26.84 -1.59 11.34
N GLN A 702 -26.84 -0.82 10.27
CA GLN A 702 -27.80 -0.92 9.16
C GLN A 702 -27.40 -2.00 8.15
N ILE A 703 -28.37 -2.68 7.54
CA ILE A 703 -28.11 -3.55 6.38
C ILE A 703 -28.11 -2.68 5.13
N TYR A 704 -26.94 -2.54 4.50
CA TYR A 704 -26.77 -1.69 3.32
C TYR A 704 -26.66 -2.48 2.00
N SER A 705 -26.50 -3.80 2.07
CA SER A 705 -26.59 -4.69 0.91
C SER A 705 -27.24 -6.00 1.33
N LEU A 706 -28.14 -6.52 0.49
CA LEU A 706 -28.75 -7.83 0.62
C LEU A 706 -28.88 -8.42 -0.79
N ARG A 707 -28.29 -9.58 -1.00
CA ARG A 707 -28.25 -10.32 -2.25
C ARG A 707 -28.86 -11.69 -2.07
N GLY A 708 -29.80 -12.04 -2.93
CA GLY A 708 -30.45 -13.36 -2.96
C GLY A 708 -30.58 -13.86 -4.41
N PRO A 709 -31.50 -14.80 -4.68
CA PRO A 709 -31.74 -15.31 -6.04
C PRO A 709 -32.25 -14.22 -7.00
N PHE A 710 -32.80 -13.13 -6.44
CA PHE A 710 -33.24 -11.95 -7.19
C PHE A 710 -32.10 -10.98 -7.55
N GLY A 711 -30.84 -11.29 -7.22
CA GLY A 711 -29.73 -10.33 -7.27
C GLY A 711 -29.71 -9.43 -6.03
N GLU A 712 -29.32 -8.17 -6.18
CA GLU A 712 -29.20 -7.20 -5.06
C GLU A 712 -30.51 -6.43 -4.80
N SER A 713 -31.13 -6.62 -3.64
CA SER A 713 -32.34 -5.89 -3.26
C SER A 713 -32.06 -4.55 -2.60
N VAL A 714 -30.90 -4.37 -1.98
CA VAL A 714 -30.53 -3.12 -1.30
C VAL A 714 -29.26 -2.59 -1.95
N PRO A 715 -29.31 -1.46 -2.70
CA PRO A 715 -28.13 -0.87 -3.28
C PRO A 715 -27.46 0.07 -2.27
N PRO A 716 -26.18 0.39 -2.48
CA PRO A 716 -25.59 1.56 -1.89
C PRO A 716 -25.88 2.81 -2.72
N SER A 717 -26.22 3.91 -2.06
CA SER A 717 -26.87 5.04 -2.74
C SER A 717 -25.93 5.91 -3.57
N TRP A 718 -26.31 6.11 -4.83
CA TRP A 718 -25.82 7.19 -5.68
C TRP A 718 -26.58 8.50 -5.40
N ARG A 719 -25.90 9.65 -5.46
CA ARG A 719 -26.52 10.98 -5.31
C ARG A 719 -25.98 11.92 -6.38
N ALA A 720 -26.82 12.82 -6.90
CA ALA A 720 -26.35 13.84 -7.83
C ALA A 720 -25.26 14.73 -7.19
N PRO A 721 -24.24 15.19 -7.95
CA PRO A 721 -23.23 16.11 -7.45
C PRO A 721 -23.85 17.39 -6.84
N GLY A 722 -23.34 17.81 -5.67
CA GLY A 722 -23.80 19.01 -4.95
C GLY A 722 -24.89 18.77 -3.89
N GLY A 723 -25.42 17.55 -3.74
CA GLY A 723 -26.29 17.18 -2.62
C GLY A 723 -25.53 16.58 -1.44
N HIS A 724 -26.19 16.42 -0.29
CA HIS A 724 -25.62 15.70 0.85
C HIS A 724 -25.30 14.24 0.48
N MET A 725 -24.08 13.78 0.76
CA MET A 725 -23.65 12.38 0.60
C MET A 725 -24.15 11.55 1.78
N SER A 726 -24.79 10.42 1.50
CA SER A 726 -25.46 9.61 2.53
C SER A 726 -25.82 8.19 2.05
N PRO A 727 -24.86 7.42 1.49
CA PRO A 727 -25.16 6.11 0.89
C PRO A 727 -25.58 5.05 1.91
N TRP A 728 -25.50 5.37 3.20
CA TRP A 728 -25.78 4.47 4.31
C TRP A 728 -27.00 4.85 5.14
N ASN A 729 -27.79 5.88 4.78
CA ASN A 729 -28.96 6.28 5.59
C ASN A 729 -30.31 6.04 4.89
N ASP A 730 -30.52 6.49 3.66
CA ASP A 730 -31.91 6.53 3.13
C ASP A 730 -32.33 5.22 2.43
N GLU A 731 -31.38 4.45 1.90
CA GLU A 731 -31.62 3.25 1.08
C GLU A 731 -31.04 1.99 1.75
N VAL A 732 -31.24 1.88 3.06
CA VAL A 732 -30.77 0.77 3.89
C VAL A 732 -31.91 0.26 4.74
N TRP A 733 -31.77 -0.92 5.35
CA TRP A 733 -32.64 -1.35 6.43
C TRP A 733 -32.12 -0.83 7.76
N GLN A 734 -32.88 0.06 8.39
CA GLN A 734 -32.51 0.65 9.69
C GLN A 734 -33.72 0.97 10.58
N PHE A 735 -33.43 1.47 11.78
CA PHE A 735 -34.39 2.00 12.74
C PHE A 735 -34.19 3.51 12.88
N VAL A 736 -35.25 4.30 12.72
CA VAL A 736 -35.23 5.75 12.91
C VAL A 736 -36.23 6.16 13.98
N ALA A 737 -35.83 7.04 14.89
CA ALA A 737 -36.69 7.56 15.96
C ALA A 737 -36.85 9.07 15.84
N VAL A 738 -38.09 9.57 15.85
CA VAL A 738 -38.40 10.99 15.71
C VAL A 738 -39.05 11.51 16.99
N CYS A 739 -38.56 12.64 17.49
CA CYS A 739 -39.15 13.36 18.61
C CYS A 739 -40.17 14.37 18.06
N THR A 740 -41.42 13.96 17.88
CA THR A 740 -42.41 14.80 17.17
C THR A 740 -42.69 16.14 17.84
N LYS A 741 -42.51 16.22 19.18
CA LYS A 741 -42.69 17.45 19.96
C LYS A 741 -41.78 18.60 19.51
N TYR A 742 -40.55 18.27 19.10
CA TYR A 742 -39.50 19.25 18.80
C TYR A 742 -38.95 19.15 17.36
N ASN A 743 -39.55 18.32 16.52
CA ASN A 743 -39.08 18.07 15.16
C ASN A 743 -39.49 19.19 14.18
N GLY A 744 -38.64 20.19 14.05
CA GLY A 744 -38.75 21.26 13.06
C GLY A 744 -39.63 22.43 13.50
N ILE A 745 -39.55 23.51 12.73
CA ILE A 745 -40.27 24.76 13.02
C ILE A 745 -41.79 24.58 13.08
N ASP A 746 -42.33 23.64 12.32
CA ASP A 746 -43.77 23.37 12.30
C ASP A 746 -44.26 22.71 13.59
N ALA A 747 -43.44 21.89 14.25
CA ALA A 747 -43.78 21.35 15.56
C ALA A 747 -43.85 22.47 16.62
N ILE A 748 -42.91 23.42 16.55
CA ILE A 748 -42.88 24.59 17.44
C ILE A 748 -44.10 25.49 17.20
N ARG A 749 -44.43 25.81 15.93
CA ARG A 749 -45.60 26.61 15.55
C ARG A 749 -46.94 25.98 15.95
N LYS A 750 -47.03 24.65 15.96
CA LYS A 750 -48.22 23.94 16.44
C LYS A 750 -48.41 24.07 17.95
N ALA A 751 -47.33 24.25 18.71
CA ALA A 751 -47.38 24.39 20.16
C ALA A 751 -47.71 25.82 20.62
N GLY A 752 -47.35 26.84 19.83
CA GLY A 752 -47.62 28.23 20.18
C GLY A 752 -47.13 29.23 19.14
N LYS A 753 -47.32 30.53 19.44
CA LYS A 753 -46.90 31.62 18.55
C LYS A 753 -45.38 31.75 18.54
N VAL A 754 -44.78 31.62 17.35
CA VAL A 754 -43.33 31.77 17.16
C VAL A 754 -43.01 33.17 16.60
N PRO A 755 -42.15 33.97 17.26
CA PRO A 755 -41.71 35.27 16.75
C PRO A 755 -40.94 35.15 15.43
N ALA A 756 -41.06 36.15 14.55
CA ALA A 756 -40.28 36.20 13.30
C ALA A 756 -38.77 36.21 13.56
N SER A 757 -38.33 36.88 14.64
CA SER A 757 -36.93 36.91 15.07
C SER A 757 -36.37 35.52 15.39
N PHE A 758 -37.17 34.63 15.98
CA PHE A 758 -36.75 33.25 16.27
C PHE A 758 -36.44 32.48 14.98
N VAL A 759 -37.33 32.60 13.98
CA VAL A 759 -37.16 31.95 12.67
C VAL A 759 -35.92 32.50 11.97
N GLU A 760 -35.77 33.83 11.94
CA GLU A 760 -34.63 34.49 11.31
C GLU A 760 -33.29 34.12 11.97
N GLN A 761 -33.24 34.04 13.31
CA GLN A 761 -32.04 33.63 14.03
C GLN A 761 -31.68 32.16 13.77
N LEU A 762 -32.68 31.28 13.76
CA LEU A 762 -32.47 29.86 13.45
C LEU A 762 -31.92 29.69 12.03
N GLU A 763 -32.49 30.37 11.04
CA GLU A 763 -32.01 30.35 9.66
C GLU A 763 -30.58 30.90 9.53
N LYS A 764 -30.26 32.01 10.22
CA LYS A 764 -28.91 32.61 10.21
C LYS A 764 -27.86 31.74 10.89
N SER A 765 -28.26 30.91 11.86
CA SER A 765 -27.33 30.07 12.62
C SER A 765 -26.73 28.94 11.78
N GLY A 766 -27.38 28.52 10.70
CA GLY A 766 -26.96 27.37 9.88
C GLY A 766 -27.23 26.00 10.50
N TYR A 767 -27.71 25.92 11.75
CA TYR A 767 -28.05 24.65 12.40
C TYR A 767 -29.47 24.17 12.07
N ALA A 768 -29.63 22.87 11.88
CA ALA A 768 -30.93 22.28 11.57
C ALA A 768 -31.81 22.10 12.82
N SER A 769 -33.12 22.29 12.64
CA SER A 769 -34.15 22.14 13.69
C SER A 769 -34.96 20.85 13.60
N SER A 770 -34.62 19.95 12.68
CA SER A 770 -35.27 18.64 12.64
C SER A 770 -34.66 17.73 13.70
N TYR A 771 -35.52 16.96 14.39
CA TYR A 771 -35.16 16.13 15.52
C TYR A 771 -35.61 14.68 15.32
N PHE A 772 -34.78 13.99 14.56
CA PHE A 772 -34.84 12.55 14.40
C PHE A 772 -33.44 11.97 14.52
N ILE A 773 -33.38 10.70 14.89
CA ILE A 773 -32.13 10.01 15.21
C ILE A 773 -32.06 8.76 14.36
N HIS A 774 -30.99 8.65 13.57
CA HIS A 774 -30.68 7.47 12.79
C HIS A 774 -29.95 6.42 13.61
N ASN A 775 -30.13 5.16 13.25
CA ASN A 775 -29.24 4.07 13.66
C ASN A 775 -27.99 4.03 12.77
N SER A 776 -28.10 4.39 11.49
CA SER A 776 -27.00 4.22 10.54
C SER A 776 -25.89 5.30 10.59
N GLY A 777 -26.25 6.58 10.71
CA GLY A 777 -25.30 7.69 10.68
C GLY A 777 -25.89 9.01 10.23
N ALA A 778 -25.03 9.92 9.79
CA ALA A 778 -25.38 11.29 9.44
C ALA A 778 -25.26 11.59 7.93
N TYR A 779 -25.95 12.64 7.48
CA TYR A 779 -25.84 13.23 6.16
C TYR A 779 -24.58 14.11 6.10
N ILE A 780 -23.77 13.93 5.06
CA ILE A 780 -22.52 14.68 4.87
C ILE A 780 -22.72 15.76 3.81
N PRO A 781 -22.64 17.06 4.16
CA PRO A 781 -22.61 18.16 3.19
C PRO A 781 -21.47 17.99 2.19
N GLY A 782 -21.71 18.36 0.93
CA GLY A 782 -20.73 18.18 -0.16
C GLY A 782 -19.44 19.01 -0.02
N ASP A 783 -19.43 19.98 0.88
CA ASP A 783 -18.33 20.89 1.23
C ASP A 783 -17.67 20.54 2.59
N SER A 784 -18.11 19.48 3.27
CA SER A 784 -17.56 19.07 4.57
C SER A 784 -16.15 18.48 4.44
N GLU A 785 -15.30 18.73 5.46
CA GLU A 785 -14.02 18.04 5.62
C GLU A 785 -14.20 16.55 5.99
N LEU A 786 -15.33 16.19 6.60
CA LEU A 786 -15.68 14.81 6.89
C LEU A 786 -16.13 14.07 5.63
N GLN A 787 -15.52 12.91 5.36
CA GLN A 787 -15.93 12.04 4.26
C GLN A 787 -17.11 11.13 4.64
N SER A 788 -17.20 10.71 5.91
CA SER A 788 -18.29 9.88 6.44
C SER A 788 -18.45 10.07 7.95
N LEU A 789 -19.67 9.83 8.46
CA LEU A 789 -19.99 9.83 9.89
C LEU A 789 -21.11 8.82 10.18
N TYR A 790 -20.73 7.65 10.70
CA TYR A 790 -21.64 6.60 11.13
C TYR A 790 -22.04 6.79 12.58
N CYS A 791 -23.17 6.21 13.00
CA CYS A 791 -23.47 6.11 14.42
C CYS A 791 -22.36 5.30 15.10
N PRO A 792 -21.63 5.86 16.09
CA PRO A 792 -20.43 5.20 16.58
C PRO A 792 -20.73 3.82 17.15
N LEU A 793 -19.94 2.84 16.71
CA LEU A 793 -20.00 1.47 17.21
C LEU A 793 -19.33 1.41 18.59
N LEU A 794 -20.08 1.01 19.60
CA LEU A 794 -19.66 1.01 21.00
C LEU A 794 -19.41 -0.38 21.57
N ALA A 795 -20.03 -1.41 20.98
CA ALA A 795 -19.78 -2.83 21.20
C ALA A 795 -20.35 -3.64 20.01
N GLY A 796 -19.77 -4.80 19.72
CA GLY A 796 -20.30 -5.70 18.69
C GLY A 796 -19.74 -7.11 18.85
N ASP A 797 -20.56 -8.11 18.52
CA ASP A 797 -20.16 -9.52 18.47
C ASP A 797 -20.95 -10.27 17.39
N HIS A 798 -20.54 -11.52 17.14
CA HIS A 798 -21.27 -12.45 16.30
C HIS A 798 -21.16 -13.88 16.86
N ASP A 799 -22.15 -14.70 16.57
CA ASP A 799 -22.22 -16.11 16.92
C ASP A 799 -22.69 -16.87 15.67
N GLU A 800 -21.79 -17.60 15.03
CA GLU A 800 -22.08 -18.35 13.80
C GLU A 800 -23.05 -19.52 14.05
N GLU A 801 -22.97 -20.16 15.21
CA GLU A 801 -23.87 -21.27 15.57
C GLU A 801 -25.29 -20.74 15.81
N ALA A 802 -25.42 -19.60 16.47
CA ALA A 802 -26.69 -18.89 16.60
C ALA A 802 -27.09 -18.15 15.32
N GLY A 803 -26.19 -18.04 14.32
CA GLY A 803 -26.40 -17.29 13.08
C GLY A 803 -26.64 -15.80 13.31
N SER A 804 -26.08 -15.21 14.37
CA SER A 804 -26.45 -13.88 14.84
C SER A 804 -25.28 -12.89 14.83
N VAL A 805 -25.57 -11.63 14.51
CA VAL A 805 -24.67 -10.49 14.63
C VAL A 805 -25.35 -9.46 15.50
N ARG A 806 -24.67 -8.99 16.55
CA ARG A 806 -25.19 -8.01 17.50
C ARG A 806 -24.29 -6.78 17.54
N MET A 807 -24.89 -5.59 17.53
CA MET A 807 -24.18 -4.31 17.54
C MET A 807 -24.85 -3.34 18.51
N LEU A 808 -24.05 -2.52 19.18
CA LEU A 808 -24.49 -1.40 20.00
C LEU A 808 -23.91 -0.12 19.41
N ASN A 809 -24.79 0.80 19.00
CA ASN A 809 -24.42 2.08 18.42
C ASN A 809 -25.02 3.24 19.24
N TRP A 810 -24.29 4.36 19.31
CA TRP A 810 -24.89 5.62 19.73
C TRP A 810 -25.54 6.30 18.53
N GLY A 811 -26.87 6.47 18.59
CA GLY A 811 -27.63 7.07 17.50
C GLY A 811 -27.25 8.54 17.29
N LEU A 812 -27.29 9.01 16.04
CA LEU A 812 -26.95 10.39 15.69
C LEU A 812 -28.15 11.17 15.17
N VAL A 813 -28.20 12.46 15.49
CA VAL A 813 -29.03 13.43 14.77
C VAL A 813 -28.34 13.70 13.43
N PRO A 814 -28.95 13.37 12.29
CA PRO A 814 -28.18 13.15 11.07
C PRO A 814 -27.78 14.43 10.32
N GLN A 815 -28.18 15.62 10.78
CA GLN A 815 -27.87 16.88 10.08
C GLN A 815 -26.46 17.41 10.36
N ILE A 816 -25.68 16.76 11.23
CA ILE A 816 -24.33 17.10 11.74
C ILE A 816 -24.15 18.48 12.39
N GLY A 817 -24.73 19.54 11.82
CA GLY A 817 -25.02 20.82 12.45
C GLY A 817 -26.47 20.83 12.94
N THR A 818 -26.67 20.62 14.24
CA THR A 818 -28.02 20.55 14.84
C THR A 818 -28.12 21.33 16.14
N ILE A 819 -29.33 21.76 16.49
CA ILE A 819 -29.66 22.31 17.81
C ILE A 819 -30.12 21.25 18.82
N HIS A 820 -30.15 19.98 18.41
CA HIS A 820 -30.64 18.86 19.21
C HIS A 820 -29.52 17.90 19.59
N ARG A 821 -29.71 17.15 20.68
CA ARG A 821 -28.78 16.12 21.15
C ARG A 821 -29.43 14.76 21.04
N SER A 822 -28.69 13.72 20.64
CA SER A 822 -29.20 12.35 20.65
C SER A 822 -29.03 11.69 22.03
N PRO A 823 -30.15 11.24 22.67
CA PRO A 823 -30.09 10.45 23.89
C PRO A 823 -30.42 8.97 23.64
N LEU A 824 -30.21 8.43 22.43
CA LEU A 824 -30.57 7.06 22.10
C LEU A 824 -29.36 6.15 21.92
N LEU A 825 -29.42 4.98 22.56
CA LEU A 825 -28.56 3.83 22.27
C LEU A 825 -29.37 2.80 21.49
N TYR A 826 -28.84 2.38 20.34
CA TYR A 826 -29.42 1.34 19.50
C TYR A 826 -28.64 0.05 19.67
N TYR A 827 -29.33 -0.98 20.11
CA TYR A 827 -28.86 -2.35 20.06
C TYR A 827 -29.55 -3.03 18.88
N THR A 828 -28.78 -3.54 17.95
CA THR A 828 -29.28 -4.18 16.73
C THR A 828 -28.82 -5.63 16.71
N GLN A 829 -29.75 -6.57 16.50
CA GLN A 829 -29.46 -7.97 16.23
C GLN A 829 -30.01 -8.33 14.86
N VAL A 830 -29.14 -8.84 13.99
CA VAL A 830 -29.50 -9.50 12.74
C VAL A 830 -29.22 -10.98 12.92
N ARG A 831 -30.23 -11.83 12.75
CA ARG A 831 -30.09 -13.28 12.93
C ARG A 831 -30.61 -14.03 11.71
N ASP A 832 -29.78 -14.93 11.21
CA ASP A 832 -30.15 -15.97 10.28
C ASP A 832 -30.92 -17.08 11.01
N ALA A 833 -32.23 -17.13 10.77
CA ALA A 833 -33.11 -18.13 11.34
C ALA A 833 -33.18 -19.42 10.49
N GLY A 834 -32.50 -19.44 9.34
CA GLY A 834 -32.57 -20.51 8.34
C GLY A 834 -33.77 -20.38 7.39
N ASP A 835 -33.81 -21.23 6.36
CA ASP A 835 -34.92 -21.31 5.38
C ASP A 835 -35.23 -19.96 4.68
N GLY A 836 -34.20 -19.13 4.52
CA GLY A 836 -34.30 -17.79 3.93
C GLY A 836 -34.85 -16.72 4.88
N ILE A 837 -35.05 -17.01 6.16
CA ILE A 837 -35.63 -16.09 7.14
C ILE A 837 -34.52 -15.31 7.87
N ILE A 838 -34.60 -13.98 7.82
CA ILE A 838 -33.71 -13.05 8.53
C ILE A 838 -34.54 -12.35 9.61
N GLU A 839 -34.22 -12.60 10.88
CA GLU A 839 -34.80 -11.89 12.02
C GLU A 839 -34.04 -10.58 12.27
N LEU A 840 -34.79 -9.48 12.40
CA LEU A 840 -34.28 -8.17 12.77
C LEU A 840 -34.88 -7.77 14.13
N THR A 841 -34.03 -7.65 15.15
CA THR A 841 -34.46 -7.21 16.49
C THR A 841 -33.70 -5.95 16.89
N TRP A 842 -34.43 -4.90 17.27
CA TRP A 842 -33.85 -3.68 17.85
C TRP A 842 -34.24 -3.56 19.31
N VAL A 843 -33.28 -3.20 20.16
CA VAL A 843 -33.51 -2.71 21.52
C VAL A 843 -33.04 -1.26 21.58
N VAL A 844 -33.87 -0.35 22.08
CA VAL A 844 -33.58 1.09 22.07
C VAL A 844 -33.77 1.66 23.47
N HIS A 845 -32.73 2.29 23.99
CA HIS A 845 -32.73 2.92 25.31
C HIS A 845 -32.64 4.45 25.19
N ASN A 846 -33.52 5.18 25.87
CA ASN A 846 -33.50 6.65 25.93
C ASN A 846 -32.93 7.15 27.25
N PHE A 847 -31.70 7.66 27.22
CA PHE A 847 -30.99 8.20 28.39
C PHE A 847 -31.12 9.73 28.50
N SER A 848 -32.21 10.34 28.03
CA SER A 848 -32.44 11.79 28.16
C SER A 848 -32.52 12.22 29.64
N GLN A 849 -32.00 13.41 29.94
CA GLN A 849 -32.16 14.03 31.27
C GLN A 849 -33.48 14.81 31.43
N ARG A 850 -34.17 15.07 30.32
CA ARG A 850 -35.46 15.74 30.30
C ARG A 850 -36.56 14.72 30.04
N ASP A 851 -37.59 14.73 30.90
CA ASP A 851 -38.74 13.82 30.83
C ASP A 851 -39.62 14.03 29.59
N ASP A 852 -39.52 15.19 28.95
CA ASP A 852 -40.34 15.58 27.81
C ASP A 852 -39.70 15.29 26.43
N ILE A 853 -38.54 14.64 26.40
CA ILE A 853 -37.86 14.18 25.19
C ILE A 853 -38.27 12.74 24.92
N VAL A 854 -39.45 12.59 24.31
CA VAL A 854 -40.06 11.30 23.96
C VAL A 854 -39.98 11.10 22.45
N PHE A 855 -39.50 9.93 22.03
CA PHE A 855 -39.54 9.52 20.62
C PHE A 855 -40.79 8.66 20.40
N ASP A 856 -41.74 9.19 19.63
CA ASP A 856 -43.11 8.65 19.49
C ASP A 856 -43.53 8.45 18.03
N HIS A 857 -42.63 8.73 17.09
CA HIS A 857 -42.76 8.36 15.70
C HIS A 857 -41.50 7.61 15.30
N LEU A 858 -41.64 6.30 15.15
CA LEU A 858 -40.55 5.39 14.82
C LEU A 858 -40.75 4.94 13.38
N ASN A 859 -39.66 4.72 12.66
CA ASN A 859 -39.67 4.05 11.38
C ASN A 859 -38.78 2.81 11.50
N ALA A 860 -39.42 1.65 11.66
CA ALA A 860 -38.76 0.43 12.09
C ALA A 860 -39.50 -0.82 11.56
N PRO A 861 -38.93 -1.51 10.56
CA PRO A 861 -37.80 -1.06 9.75
C PRO A 861 -38.19 0.09 8.79
N TRP A 862 -37.25 1.01 8.58
CA TRP A 862 -37.19 1.86 7.38
C TRP A 862 -36.29 1.15 6.37
N GLY A 863 -36.80 0.84 5.18
CA GLY A 863 -35.99 0.23 4.12
C GLY A 863 -36.76 0.07 2.82
N GLY A 864 -36.46 -0.96 2.04
CA GLY A 864 -36.96 -1.04 0.68
C GLY A 864 -36.25 -2.02 -0.24
N THR A 865 -36.57 -1.93 -1.53
CA THR A 865 -36.06 -2.86 -2.54
C THR A 865 -35.72 -2.15 -3.84
N ARG A 866 -34.71 -2.67 -4.53
CA ARG A 866 -34.29 -2.23 -5.85
C ARG A 866 -35.29 -2.63 -6.91
N ILE A 867 -35.75 -1.67 -7.70
CA ILE A 867 -36.78 -1.91 -8.72
C ILE A 867 -36.25 -2.74 -9.87
N SER A 868 -34.99 -2.53 -10.28
CA SER A 868 -34.34 -3.34 -11.32
C SER A 868 -34.18 -4.82 -10.95
N SER A 869 -34.17 -5.15 -9.66
CA SER A 869 -34.07 -6.53 -9.17
C SER A 869 -35.42 -7.11 -8.76
N LEU A 870 -36.32 -6.31 -8.19
CA LEU A 870 -37.63 -6.70 -7.70
C LEU A 870 -38.69 -5.66 -8.14
N PRO A 871 -39.13 -5.67 -9.41
CA PRO A 871 -39.98 -4.64 -10.00
C PRO A 871 -41.43 -4.67 -9.53
N LEU A 872 -41.94 -5.85 -9.12
CA LEU A 872 -43.32 -6.05 -8.68
C LEU A 872 -43.41 -5.97 -7.16
N ARG A 873 -44.45 -5.31 -6.64
CA ARG A 873 -44.66 -5.10 -5.21
C ARG A 873 -46.12 -5.20 -4.83
N TYR A 874 -46.39 -5.96 -3.78
CA TYR A 874 -47.74 -6.19 -3.28
C TYR A 874 -47.77 -6.11 -1.76
N VAL A 875 -48.93 -5.78 -1.22
CA VAL A 875 -49.22 -5.86 0.21
C VAL A 875 -50.28 -6.93 0.41
N SER A 876 -50.09 -7.83 1.38
CA SER A 876 -51.11 -8.85 1.67
C SER A 876 -52.37 -8.20 2.22
N SER A 877 -53.54 -8.64 1.78
CA SER A 877 -54.81 -8.37 2.45
C SER A 877 -54.92 -9.25 3.72
N PRO A 878 -55.87 -8.96 4.63
CA PRO A 878 -56.16 -9.84 5.76
C PRO A 878 -56.57 -11.26 5.37
N ASP A 879 -57.09 -11.44 4.16
CA ASP A 879 -57.52 -12.73 3.60
C ASP A 879 -56.41 -13.44 2.80
N GLY A 880 -55.20 -12.86 2.75
CA GLY A 880 -54.04 -13.43 2.05
C GLY A 880 -53.93 -13.08 0.56
N GLU A 881 -54.81 -12.21 0.03
CA GLU A 881 -54.75 -11.76 -1.36
C GLU A 881 -53.64 -10.70 -1.55
N LEU A 882 -52.97 -10.71 -2.69
CA LEU A 882 -51.96 -9.71 -3.04
C LEU A 882 -52.63 -8.43 -3.56
N LEU A 883 -52.57 -7.35 -2.79
CA LEU A 883 -53.11 -6.04 -3.16
C LEU A 883 -52.05 -5.21 -3.87
N GLU A 884 -52.40 -4.68 -5.05
CA GLU A 884 -51.65 -3.60 -5.68
C GLU A 884 -51.74 -2.32 -4.86
N ARG A 885 -50.69 -1.51 -4.91
CA ARG A 885 -50.50 -0.34 -4.03
C ARG A 885 -51.55 0.76 -4.25
N GLU A 886 -52.16 0.83 -5.43
CA GLU A 886 -53.14 1.85 -5.77
C GLU A 886 -54.54 1.50 -5.22
N GLY A 887 -55.23 2.49 -4.66
CA GLY A 887 -56.65 2.36 -4.28
C GLY A 887 -56.95 2.04 -2.81
N PHE A 888 -56.01 1.50 -2.03
CA PHE A 888 -56.23 1.23 -0.59
C PHE A 888 -55.36 2.06 0.38
N LEU A 889 -54.26 2.64 -0.11
CA LEU A 889 -53.42 3.56 0.65
C LEU A 889 -54.11 4.95 0.74
N SER A 890 -53.85 5.66 1.85
CA SER A 890 -54.31 7.03 2.03
C SER A 890 -53.63 8.00 1.05
N SER A 891 -54.10 9.25 0.99
CA SER A 891 -53.44 10.31 0.19
C SER A 891 -51.98 10.59 0.61
N HIS A 892 -51.56 10.10 1.78
CA HIS A 892 -50.20 10.21 2.29
C HIS A 892 -49.42 8.89 2.14
N GLY A 893 -49.94 7.94 1.34
CA GLY A 893 -49.30 6.65 1.06
C GLY A 893 -49.29 5.69 2.25
N THR A 894 -50.20 5.86 3.22
CA THR A 894 -50.24 5.06 4.46
C THR A 894 -51.50 4.22 4.60
N VAL A 895 -51.40 3.10 5.32
CA VAL A 895 -52.54 2.30 5.79
C VAL A 895 -52.29 1.79 7.21
N ASP A 896 -53.36 1.56 7.96
CA ASP A 896 -53.29 0.81 9.23
C ASP A 896 -52.84 -0.63 8.96
N VAL A 897 -51.82 -1.11 9.68
CA VAL A 897 -51.28 -2.47 9.52
C VAL A 897 -52.33 -3.55 9.78
N ARG A 898 -53.38 -3.26 10.56
CA ARG A 898 -54.49 -4.20 10.81
C ARG A 898 -55.44 -4.34 9.62
N ARG A 899 -55.37 -3.44 8.64
CA ARG A 899 -56.09 -3.54 7.38
C ARG A 899 -55.30 -4.31 6.32
N THR A 900 -54.13 -4.86 6.68
CA THR A 900 -53.31 -5.72 5.83
C THR A 900 -53.17 -7.11 6.46
N GLY A 901 -52.51 -8.02 5.76
CA GLY A 901 -52.12 -9.33 6.25
C GLY A 901 -50.90 -9.31 7.19
N GLY A 902 -50.28 -8.15 7.40
CA GLY A 902 -49.09 -8.02 8.27
C GLY A 902 -47.75 -8.24 7.57
N TRP A 903 -47.72 -8.34 6.24
CA TRP A 903 -46.51 -8.43 5.44
C TRP A 903 -46.69 -7.80 4.04
N ASN A 904 -45.59 -7.46 3.38
CA ASN A 904 -45.53 -7.11 1.97
C ASN A 904 -44.51 -7.99 1.24
N ILE A 905 -44.56 -8.02 -0.09
CA ILE A 905 -43.64 -8.81 -0.90
C ILE A 905 -43.22 -8.03 -2.15
N SER A 906 -41.95 -8.16 -2.51
CA SER A 906 -41.39 -7.69 -3.78
C SER A 906 -40.89 -8.89 -4.58
N CYS A 907 -41.23 -8.97 -5.87
CA CYS A 907 -40.97 -10.15 -6.73
C CYS A 907 -40.35 -9.74 -8.08
N GLN A 908 -39.58 -10.66 -8.69
CA GLN A 908 -39.08 -10.52 -10.07
C GLN A 908 -40.18 -10.63 -11.14
N SER A 909 -41.12 -11.56 -10.95
CA SER A 909 -42.26 -11.79 -11.83
C SER A 909 -43.48 -12.28 -11.04
N ASP A 910 -44.60 -12.49 -11.73
CA ASP A 910 -45.83 -12.93 -11.08
C ASP A 910 -45.95 -14.45 -10.85
N THR A 911 -45.01 -15.24 -11.38
CA THR A 911 -45.03 -16.71 -11.26
C THR A 911 -44.79 -17.17 -9.82
N ALA A 912 -45.32 -18.35 -9.47
CA ALA A 912 -45.21 -18.92 -8.13
C ALA A 912 -43.75 -19.19 -7.70
N ASP A 913 -42.88 -19.52 -8.64
CA ASP A 913 -41.46 -19.78 -8.44
C ASP A 913 -40.58 -18.52 -8.51
N SER A 914 -41.17 -17.33 -8.67
CA SER A 914 -40.41 -16.08 -8.82
C SER A 914 -39.53 -15.80 -7.59
N PRO A 915 -38.23 -15.49 -7.77
CA PRO A 915 -37.40 -14.92 -6.70
C PRO A 915 -38.05 -13.70 -6.08
N SER A 916 -38.11 -13.69 -4.74
CA SER A 916 -38.89 -12.72 -3.97
C SER A 916 -38.24 -12.38 -2.62
N LEU A 917 -38.57 -11.19 -2.13
CA LEU A 917 -38.22 -10.71 -0.78
C LEU A 917 -39.49 -10.17 -0.10
N ALA A 918 -39.82 -10.67 1.08
CA ALA A 918 -40.90 -10.13 1.91
C ALA A 918 -40.37 -9.41 3.15
N LEU A 919 -41.10 -8.38 3.60
CA LEU A 919 -40.96 -7.78 4.92
C LEU A 919 -42.21 -8.12 5.74
N VAL A 920 -42.00 -8.72 6.91
CA VAL A 920 -43.05 -9.13 7.86
C VAL A 920 -43.07 -8.16 9.04
N TYR A 921 -44.19 -7.47 9.21
CA TYR A 921 -44.34 -6.33 10.14
C TYR A 921 -45.53 -6.45 11.10
N GLY A 922 -46.28 -7.55 11.04
CA GLY A 922 -47.30 -7.88 12.02
C GLY A 922 -48.54 -6.97 11.97
N ARG A 923 -49.43 -7.14 12.95
CA ARG A 923 -50.74 -6.44 13.01
C ARG A 923 -51.09 -5.90 14.39
N ASP A 924 -50.10 -5.34 15.09
CA ASP A 924 -50.26 -4.77 16.43
C ASP A 924 -50.87 -5.75 17.44
N ARG A 925 -50.17 -6.87 17.67
CA ARG A 925 -50.61 -7.98 18.54
C ARG A 925 -51.02 -7.55 19.94
N HIS A 926 -50.40 -6.50 20.49
CA HIS A 926 -50.58 -6.09 21.89
C HIS A 926 -51.37 -4.80 22.09
N LEU A 927 -51.87 -4.14 21.04
CA LEU A 927 -52.44 -2.79 21.14
C LEU A 927 -53.55 -2.64 22.18
N GLU A 928 -54.48 -3.59 22.27
CA GLU A 928 -55.60 -3.46 23.22
C GLU A 928 -55.10 -3.55 24.67
N ARG A 929 -54.14 -4.44 24.95
CA ARG A 929 -53.49 -4.54 26.26
C ARG A 929 -52.73 -3.26 26.62
N GLU A 930 -52.01 -2.70 25.66
CA GLU A 930 -51.21 -1.48 25.87
C GLU A 930 -52.08 -0.23 26.03
N ARG A 931 -53.22 -0.14 25.32
CA ARG A 931 -54.23 0.91 25.54
C ARG A 931 -54.84 0.83 26.94
N ALA A 932 -55.20 -0.37 27.40
CA ALA A 932 -55.71 -0.57 28.75
C ALA A 932 -54.68 -0.16 29.82
N ARG A 933 -53.40 -0.51 29.63
CA ARG A 933 -52.29 -0.06 30.52
C ARG A 933 -52.19 1.46 30.55
N ARG A 934 -52.22 2.11 29.38
CA ARG A 934 -52.19 3.58 29.26
C ARG A 934 -53.36 4.23 30.00
N GLU A 935 -54.58 3.73 29.81
CA GLU A 935 -55.77 4.25 30.48
C GLU A 935 -55.71 4.06 32.00
N ALA A 936 -55.08 2.98 32.47
CA ALA A 936 -54.83 2.71 33.88
C ALA A 936 -53.61 3.47 34.47
N GLY A 937 -52.90 4.28 33.68
CA GLY A 937 -51.70 5.00 34.13
C GLY A 937 -50.48 4.10 34.39
N GLN A 938 -50.49 2.86 33.90
CA GLN A 938 -49.38 1.91 34.01
C GLN A 938 -48.34 2.16 32.90
N PRO A 939 -47.08 1.71 33.07
CA PRO A 939 -46.10 1.71 31.99
C PRO A 939 -46.63 0.99 30.74
N TYR A 940 -46.47 1.62 29.58
CA TYR A 940 -46.93 1.10 28.30
C TYR A 940 -45.94 1.47 27.18
N CYS A 941 -45.86 0.60 26.19
CA CYS A 941 -45.02 0.72 25.00
C CYS A 941 -45.81 1.33 23.83
N GLN A 942 -46.95 0.73 23.45
CA GLN A 942 -47.74 1.16 22.29
C GLN A 942 -48.89 2.07 22.66
N PHE A 943 -49.12 3.14 21.88
CA PHE A 943 -50.13 4.15 22.21
C PHE A 943 -51.20 4.38 21.14
N LYS A 944 -51.00 3.85 19.94
CA LYS A 944 -51.91 3.97 18.79
C LYS A 944 -51.68 2.79 17.82
N HIS A 945 -52.56 2.60 16.84
CA HIS A 945 -52.32 1.67 15.74
C HIS A 945 -51.09 2.09 14.93
N SER A 946 -50.29 1.11 14.51
CA SER A 946 -49.13 1.27 13.64
C SER A 946 -49.56 1.45 12.19
N LEU A 947 -48.67 2.02 11.38
CA LEU A 947 -48.95 2.29 9.96
C LEU A 947 -47.92 1.62 9.07
N TYR A 948 -48.36 1.05 7.96
CA TYR A 948 -47.51 0.77 6.80
C TYR A 948 -47.49 2.03 5.92
N ARG A 949 -46.31 2.47 5.46
CA ARG A 949 -46.16 3.54 4.46
C ARG A 949 -45.36 3.04 3.26
N ASP A 950 -45.80 3.43 2.08
CA ASP A 950 -45.10 3.14 0.83
C ASP A 950 -45.03 4.38 -0.08
N TRP A 951 -43.83 4.96 -0.21
CA TRP A 951 -43.62 6.31 -0.75
C TRP A 951 -43.94 6.44 -2.25
N ARG A 952 -43.75 5.39 -3.05
CA ARG A 952 -44.04 5.40 -4.50
C ARG A 952 -45.54 5.46 -4.86
N ALA A 953 -46.47 5.23 -3.93
CA ALA A 953 -47.89 5.04 -4.28
C ALA A 953 -48.68 6.34 -4.45
N SER A 954 -48.13 7.51 -4.08
CA SER A 954 -48.91 8.74 -4.02
C SER A 954 -48.14 10.04 -4.27
N GLU A 955 -46.92 10.01 -4.82
CA GLU A 955 -46.04 11.19 -4.76
C GLU A 955 -45.84 11.90 -6.13
N PRO A 956 -46.30 13.16 -6.28
CA PRO A 956 -46.11 13.97 -7.50
C PRO A 956 -44.64 14.19 -7.87
N LEU A 957 -43.71 14.05 -6.92
CA LEU A 957 -42.27 14.26 -7.15
C LEU A 957 -41.67 13.24 -8.10
N TYR A 958 -42.19 12.00 -8.14
CA TYR A 958 -41.83 11.05 -9.20
C TYR A 958 -42.24 11.64 -10.55
N GLN A 959 -43.49 12.05 -10.71
CA GLN A 959 -43.99 12.58 -11.99
C GLN A 959 -43.36 13.91 -12.42
N THR A 960 -42.83 14.72 -11.50
CA THR A 960 -42.43 16.13 -11.78
C THR A 960 -40.94 16.45 -11.57
N ARG A 961 -40.26 15.83 -10.59
CA ARG A 961 -38.90 16.20 -10.15
C ARG A 961 -37.85 15.13 -10.41
N TRP A 962 -38.15 13.84 -10.23
CA TRP A 962 -37.16 12.75 -10.27
C TRP A 962 -37.11 12.00 -11.60
N LYS A 963 -36.93 12.69 -12.74
CA LYS A 963 -37.09 12.14 -14.11
C LYS A 963 -36.28 10.87 -14.45
N ASP A 964 -35.27 10.51 -13.67
CA ASP A 964 -34.48 9.27 -13.82
C ASP A 964 -35.27 8.00 -13.45
N TRP A 965 -36.38 8.12 -12.71
CA TRP A 965 -37.31 6.99 -12.43
C TRP A 965 -37.85 6.33 -13.70
N THR A 966 -37.86 7.06 -14.83
CA THR A 966 -38.39 6.60 -16.12
C THR A 966 -37.45 5.60 -16.81
N THR A 967 -36.12 5.80 -16.67
CA THR A 967 -35.09 4.99 -17.33
C THR A 967 -34.42 3.99 -16.37
N ARG A 968 -34.54 4.22 -15.06
CA ARG A 968 -34.05 3.34 -13.97
C ARG A 968 -32.64 2.78 -14.19
N PRO A 969 -31.64 3.62 -14.54
CA PRO A 969 -30.29 3.11 -14.70
C PRO A 969 -29.79 2.53 -13.38
N GLU A 970 -28.91 1.55 -13.51
CA GLU A 970 -28.39 0.78 -12.39
C GLU A 970 -27.76 1.67 -11.30
N ASN A 971 -27.12 2.76 -11.72
CA ASN A 971 -26.45 3.77 -10.90
C ASN A 971 -27.28 5.07 -10.70
N SER A 972 -28.61 4.98 -10.58
CA SER A 972 -29.47 6.14 -10.31
C SER A 972 -29.95 6.21 -8.87
N PHE A 973 -30.19 7.44 -8.40
CA PHE A 973 -30.73 7.73 -7.06
C PHE A 973 -32.10 7.06 -6.85
N ARG A 974 -32.90 6.89 -7.90
CA ARG A 974 -34.29 6.41 -7.80
C ARG A 974 -34.54 5.02 -8.38
N ASN A 975 -33.53 4.14 -8.36
CA ASN A 975 -33.70 2.70 -8.57
C ASN A 975 -34.14 1.94 -7.29
N TYR A 976 -34.58 2.64 -6.24
CA TYR A 976 -34.95 2.07 -4.94
C TYR A 976 -36.32 2.58 -4.45
N ASP A 977 -37.19 1.65 -4.07
CA ASP A 977 -38.50 1.95 -3.48
C ASP A 977 -38.49 1.77 -1.97
N VAL A 978 -38.79 2.84 -1.25
CA VAL A 978 -38.87 2.83 0.21
C VAL A 978 -40.22 2.32 0.68
N CYS A 979 -40.22 1.29 1.52
CA CYS A 979 -41.33 0.95 2.41
C CYS A 979 -40.88 1.10 3.86
N GLU A 980 -41.74 1.66 4.70
CA GLU A 980 -41.45 1.81 6.11
C GLU A 980 -42.65 1.42 6.96
N ILE A 981 -42.35 0.84 8.12
CA ILE A 981 -43.34 0.58 9.16
C ILE A 981 -43.19 1.66 10.21
N ILE A 982 -44.32 2.26 10.59
CA ILE A 982 -44.37 3.32 11.57
C ILE A 982 -45.01 2.76 12.84
N PRO A 983 -44.29 1.97 13.65
CA PRO A 983 -44.85 1.43 14.87
C PRO A 983 -45.09 2.56 15.86
N LYS A 984 -46.29 2.63 16.41
CA LYS A 984 -46.68 3.69 17.36
C LYS A 984 -46.30 3.32 18.79
N LEU A 985 -45.01 3.07 18.96
CA LEU A 985 -44.37 2.85 20.25
C LEU A 985 -43.75 4.15 20.75
N ARG A 986 -43.65 4.30 22.08
CA ARG A 986 -42.99 5.44 22.73
C ARG A 986 -41.68 4.99 23.36
N ILE A 987 -40.62 5.77 23.15
CA ILE A 987 -39.34 5.63 23.84
C ILE A 987 -39.21 6.82 24.80
N ALA A 988 -39.76 6.66 26.00
CA ALA A 988 -39.72 7.69 27.03
C ALA A 988 -38.34 7.73 27.70
N PRO A 989 -37.93 8.87 28.27
CA PRO A 989 -36.70 8.96 29.07
C PRO A 989 -36.64 7.89 30.16
N GLY A 990 -35.49 7.26 30.31
CA GLY A 990 -35.25 6.17 31.26
C GLY A 990 -35.84 4.81 30.86
N THR A 991 -36.55 4.71 29.74
CA THR A 991 -37.17 3.45 29.28
C THR A 991 -36.35 2.77 28.19
N THR A 992 -36.48 1.44 28.14
CA THR A 992 -35.92 0.59 27.09
C THR A 992 -37.06 -0.14 26.40
N ILE A 993 -37.13 -0.05 25.06
CA ILE A 993 -38.09 -0.83 24.26
C ILE A 993 -37.37 -1.86 23.42
N TRP A 994 -38.09 -2.87 22.97
CA TRP A 994 -37.64 -3.76 21.91
C TRP A 994 -38.70 -3.91 20.82
N PHE A 995 -38.26 -4.20 19.60
CA PHE A 995 -39.11 -4.44 18.43
C PHE A 995 -38.45 -5.48 17.52
N ARG A 996 -39.22 -6.50 17.09
CA ARG A 996 -38.78 -7.57 16.20
C ARG A 996 -39.59 -7.62 14.92
N SER A 997 -38.92 -7.79 13.79
CA SER A 997 -39.49 -7.94 12.45
C SER A 997 -38.66 -8.96 11.64
N TYR A 998 -39.13 -9.36 10.46
CA TYR A 998 -38.45 -10.37 9.64
C TYR A 998 -38.38 -9.95 8.17
N LEU A 999 -37.30 -10.36 7.51
CA LEU A 999 -37.20 -10.43 6.06
C LEU A 999 -37.20 -11.90 5.63
N VAL A 1000 -37.79 -12.21 4.47
CA VAL A 1000 -37.85 -13.58 3.95
C VAL A 1000 -37.41 -13.61 2.49
N VAL A 1001 -36.35 -14.37 2.20
CA VAL A 1001 -35.75 -14.59 0.87
C VAL A 1001 -36.19 -15.96 0.35
N GLY A 1002 -36.70 -16.04 -0.87
CA GLY A 1002 -37.16 -17.31 -1.43
C GLY A 1002 -37.92 -17.18 -2.74
N ARG A 1003 -38.56 -18.28 -3.14
CA ARG A 1003 -39.59 -18.29 -4.20
C ARG A 1003 -40.89 -17.68 -3.69
N LYS A 1004 -41.65 -17.03 -4.57
CA LYS A 1004 -42.88 -16.29 -4.22
C LYS A 1004 -43.87 -17.14 -3.42
N ASP A 1005 -44.17 -18.36 -3.85
CA ASP A 1005 -45.08 -19.28 -3.17
C ASP A 1005 -44.66 -19.58 -1.72
N GLN A 1006 -43.39 -19.92 -1.53
CA GLN A 1006 -42.78 -20.22 -0.25
C GLN A 1006 -42.73 -18.99 0.66
N VAL A 1007 -42.25 -17.86 0.12
CA VAL A 1007 -42.12 -16.59 0.85
C VAL A 1007 -43.47 -16.12 1.35
N MET A 1008 -44.54 -16.25 0.54
CA MET A 1008 -45.90 -15.88 0.97
C MET A 1008 -46.40 -16.72 2.15
N GLN A 1009 -46.14 -18.03 2.11
CA GLN A 1009 -46.51 -18.95 3.20
C GLN A 1009 -45.73 -18.61 4.48
N GLN A 1010 -44.40 -18.56 4.39
CA GLN A 1010 -43.54 -18.25 5.53
C GLN A 1010 -43.83 -16.86 6.11
N ALA A 1011 -44.03 -15.84 5.27
CA ALA A 1011 -44.36 -14.49 5.72
C ALA A 1011 -45.68 -14.47 6.49
N THR A 1012 -46.68 -15.26 6.07
CA THR A 1012 -47.95 -15.42 6.77
C THR A 1012 -47.77 -16.09 8.13
N ASP A 1013 -46.97 -17.16 8.18
CA ASP A 1013 -46.69 -17.90 9.42
C ASP A 1013 -45.91 -17.05 10.44
N LEU A 1014 -45.09 -16.11 9.97
CA LEU A 1014 -44.28 -15.21 10.81
C LEU A 1014 -45.06 -13.99 11.37
N VAL A 1015 -46.28 -13.70 10.91
CA VAL A 1015 -47.03 -12.50 11.31
C VAL A 1015 -47.20 -12.40 12.84
N ASP A 1016 -47.52 -13.52 13.49
CA ASP A 1016 -47.74 -13.57 14.93
C ASP A 1016 -46.42 -13.63 15.73
N HIS A 1017 -45.29 -13.80 15.05
CA HIS A 1017 -43.94 -13.76 15.63
C HIS A 1017 -43.33 -12.35 15.64
N VAL A 1018 -43.95 -11.37 14.96
CA VAL A 1018 -43.61 -9.95 15.09
C VAL A 1018 -44.10 -9.45 16.45
N ASP A 1019 -43.19 -8.89 17.23
CA ASP A 1019 -43.49 -8.55 18.62
C ASP A 1019 -42.65 -7.37 19.13
N TYR A 1020 -43.06 -6.79 20.27
CA TYR A 1020 -42.47 -5.61 20.89
C TYR A 1020 -42.88 -5.48 22.36
N GLY A 1021 -42.11 -4.70 23.11
CA GLY A 1021 -42.45 -4.41 24.50
C GLY A 1021 -41.46 -3.49 25.21
N LEU A 1022 -41.74 -3.27 26.49
CA LEU A 1022 -40.80 -2.66 27.42
C LEU A 1022 -39.84 -3.73 27.94
N LEU A 1023 -38.57 -3.37 28.09
CA LEU A 1023 -37.57 -4.16 28.80
C LEU A 1023 -37.24 -3.47 30.12
N GLU A 1024 -37.42 -4.21 31.21
CA GLU A 1024 -36.99 -3.82 32.55
C GLU A 1024 -35.88 -4.77 32.99
N PHE A 1025 -34.79 -4.20 33.47
CA PHE A 1025 -33.63 -4.95 33.94
C PHE A 1025 -33.58 -4.88 35.46
N ASP A 1026 -33.73 -6.04 36.10
CA ASP A 1026 -33.63 -6.15 37.55
C ASP A 1026 -32.21 -5.81 38.02
N ARG A 1027 -32.09 -4.95 39.02
CA ARG A 1027 -30.80 -4.44 39.49
C ARG A 1027 -29.93 -5.54 40.07
N ASP A 1028 -30.52 -6.47 40.82
CA ASP A 1028 -29.78 -7.48 41.57
C ASP A 1028 -29.36 -8.65 40.65
N ALA A 1029 -30.13 -8.91 39.60
CA ALA A 1029 -29.83 -9.92 38.59
C ALA A 1029 -28.96 -9.40 37.43
N THR A 1030 -28.79 -8.09 37.26
CA THR A 1030 -28.00 -7.54 36.14
C THR A 1030 -26.50 -7.68 36.41
N PRO A 1031 -25.75 -8.38 35.53
CA PRO A 1031 -24.31 -8.49 35.67
C PRO A 1031 -23.63 -7.13 35.65
N MET A 1032 -22.49 -7.05 36.34
CA MET A 1032 -21.60 -5.91 36.26
C MET A 1032 -20.27 -6.34 35.65
N ARG A 1033 -19.58 -5.42 35.01
CA ARG A 1033 -18.23 -5.61 34.47
C ARG A 1033 -17.27 -4.60 35.04
N THR A 1034 -16.00 -4.98 35.15
CA THR A 1034 -14.96 -4.16 35.75
C THR A 1034 -14.28 -3.31 34.70
N VAL A 1035 -14.16 -2.02 34.96
CA VAL A 1035 -13.49 -1.03 34.12
C VAL A 1035 -12.22 -0.58 34.81
N SER A 1036 -11.12 -0.60 34.07
CA SER A 1036 -9.81 -0.10 34.48
C SER A 1036 -9.35 0.95 33.45
N PRO A 1037 -9.57 2.25 33.73
CA PRO A 1037 -9.17 3.34 32.84
C PRO A 1037 -7.66 3.37 32.61
N ALA A 1038 -7.25 3.72 31.39
CA ALA A 1038 -5.84 3.62 30.95
C ALA A 1038 -4.82 4.46 31.74
N ALA A 1039 -5.28 5.47 32.49
CA ALA A 1039 -4.42 6.45 33.15
C ALA A 1039 -4.38 6.31 34.68
N THR A 1040 -5.08 5.33 35.26
CA THR A 1040 -5.21 5.18 36.71
C THR A 1040 -5.14 3.73 37.16
N ASP A 1041 -4.64 3.48 38.37
CA ASP A 1041 -4.72 2.17 39.02
C ASP A 1041 -6.12 1.88 39.60
N ALA A 1042 -7.08 2.80 39.41
CA ALA A 1042 -8.42 2.67 39.94
C ALA A 1042 -9.25 1.72 39.06
N SER A 1043 -9.97 0.79 39.69
CA SER A 1043 -10.95 -0.06 39.02
C SER A 1043 -12.32 0.08 39.69
N PHE A 1044 -13.37 0.00 38.87
CA PHE A 1044 -14.75 0.07 39.33
C PHE A 1044 -15.65 -0.78 38.44
N SER A 1045 -16.80 -1.20 38.96
CA SER A 1045 -17.76 -2.01 38.23
C SER A 1045 -18.98 -1.21 37.80
N LEU A 1046 -19.45 -1.48 36.57
CA LEU A 1046 -20.62 -0.87 35.94
C LEU A 1046 -21.62 -1.95 35.54
N PHE A 1047 -22.93 -1.64 35.60
CA PHE A 1047 -23.95 -2.56 35.08
C PHE A 1047 -23.79 -2.73 33.57
N THR A 1048 -24.05 -3.94 33.07
CA THR A 1048 -23.99 -4.24 31.63
C THR A 1048 -25.24 -3.81 30.87
N LYS A 1049 -26.34 -3.54 31.58
CA LYS A 1049 -27.66 -3.18 31.02
C LYS A 1049 -28.18 -1.87 31.63
N PRO A 1050 -29.06 -1.13 30.94
CA PRO A 1050 -29.63 0.12 31.45
C PRO A 1050 -30.67 -0.13 32.55
N VAL A 1051 -30.20 -0.44 33.76
CA VAL A 1051 -31.03 -0.57 34.96
C VAL A 1051 -31.67 0.78 35.31
N ALA A 1052 -32.86 0.78 35.88
CA ALA A 1052 -33.53 2.02 36.31
C ALA A 1052 -32.64 2.87 37.25
N GLY A 1053 -32.57 4.18 36.99
CA GLY A 1053 -31.75 5.13 37.73
C GLY A 1053 -30.26 5.10 37.39
N THR A 1054 -29.90 4.59 36.20
CA THR A 1054 -28.51 4.58 35.72
C THR A 1054 -28.32 5.41 34.45
N ARG A 1055 -27.07 5.79 34.16
CA ARG A 1055 -26.65 6.52 32.96
C ARG A 1055 -25.52 5.79 32.25
N PRO A 1056 -25.48 5.82 30.91
CA PRO A 1056 -24.36 5.28 30.17
C PRO A 1056 -23.09 6.09 30.43
N LEU A 1057 -21.96 5.40 30.55
CA LEU A 1057 -20.62 5.97 30.58
C LEU A 1057 -19.87 5.57 29.32
N PHE A 1058 -19.29 6.54 28.64
CA PHE A 1058 -18.54 6.38 27.40
C PHE A 1058 -17.06 6.61 27.64
N ALA A 1059 -16.21 5.85 26.95
CA ALA A 1059 -14.85 6.25 26.68
C ALA A 1059 -14.84 7.03 25.36
N ILE A 1060 -14.40 8.28 25.41
CA ILE A 1060 -14.24 9.11 24.21
C ILE A 1060 -12.85 9.72 24.18
N ARG A 1061 -12.37 10.02 22.98
CA ARG A 1061 -11.06 10.59 22.72
C ARG A 1061 -11.16 11.89 21.95
N ASN A 1062 -10.42 12.90 22.36
CA ASN A 1062 -10.19 14.08 21.53
C ASN A 1062 -9.30 13.68 20.35
N THR A 1063 -9.81 13.79 19.12
CA THR A 1063 -9.10 13.36 17.91
C THR A 1063 -7.86 14.21 17.60
N LYS A 1064 -7.79 15.44 18.10
CA LYS A 1064 -6.68 16.37 17.89
C LYS A 1064 -5.58 16.21 18.93
N THR A 1065 -5.95 16.07 20.20
CA THR A 1065 -4.97 16.01 21.30
C THR A 1065 -4.64 14.60 21.75
N GLY A 1066 -5.44 13.60 21.35
CA GLY A 1066 -5.32 12.22 21.83
C GLY A 1066 -5.84 11.99 23.26
N GLN A 1067 -6.29 13.03 23.96
CA GLN A 1067 -6.81 12.93 25.33
C GLN A 1067 -8.02 11.99 25.37
N GLN A 1068 -7.95 10.94 26.19
CA GLN A 1068 -9.08 10.05 26.47
C GLN A 1068 -9.75 10.44 27.79
N ILE A 1069 -11.08 10.41 27.82
CA ILE A 1069 -11.86 10.67 29.03
C ILE A 1069 -12.98 9.63 29.18
N VAL A 1070 -13.41 9.46 30.44
CA VAL A 1070 -14.64 8.76 30.82
C VAL A 1070 -15.73 9.81 31.04
N THR A 1071 -16.88 9.68 30.37
CA THR A 1071 -17.94 10.70 30.44
C THR A 1071 -19.34 10.14 30.22
N ALA A 1072 -20.34 10.73 30.86
CA ALA A 1072 -21.75 10.50 30.54
C ALA A 1072 -22.26 11.38 29.37
N ASP A 1073 -21.41 12.29 28.87
CA ASP A 1073 -21.72 13.22 27.80
C ASP A 1073 -20.97 12.83 26.50
N PRO A 1074 -21.65 12.19 25.52
CA PRO A 1074 -21.02 11.86 24.25
C PRO A 1074 -20.69 13.09 23.39
N TYR A 1075 -21.22 14.28 23.70
CA TYR A 1075 -20.92 15.52 22.98
C TYR A 1075 -19.77 16.32 23.61
N PHE A 1076 -19.09 15.79 24.63
CA PHE A 1076 -18.13 16.58 25.41
C PHE A 1076 -17.02 17.24 24.56
N PHE A 1077 -16.48 16.53 23.57
CA PHE A 1077 -15.50 17.10 22.62
C PHE A 1077 -16.12 17.66 21.34
N VAL A 1078 -17.44 17.58 21.16
CA VAL A 1078 -18.13 18.20 20.02
C VAL A 1078 -18.10 19.71 20.20
N GLU A 1079 -17.87 20.44 19.11
CA GLU A 1079 -17.86 21.89 19.12
C GLU A 1079 -19.27 22.44 19.36
N GLN A 1080 -19.38 23.44 20.24
CA GLN A 1080 -20.65 23.96 20.73
C GLN A 1080 -20.67 25.48 20.61
N GLU A 1081 -21.83 26.02 20.22
CA GLU A 1081 -22.08 27.45 20.10
C GLU A 1081 -23.41 27.79 20.76
N GLU A 1082 -23.44 28.83 21.60
CA GLU A 1082 -24.68 29.31 22.20
C GLU A 1082 -25.52 30.10 21.18
N LEU A 1083 -26.80 29.76 21.06
CA LEU A 1083 -27.70 30.36 20.07
C LEU A 1083 -28.79 31.19 20.77
N PRO A 1084 -29.04 32.44 20.35
CA PRO A 1084 -30.01 33.33 20.99
C PRO A 1084 -31.47 33.03 20.55
N LEU A 1085 -31.89 31.77 20.58
CA LEU A 1085 -33.20 31.32 20.12
C LEU A 1085 -34.28 31.50 21.19
N HIS A 1086 -34.80 32.73 21.35
CA HIS A 1086 -35.76 33.03 22.41
C HIS A 1086 -37.22 32.89 21.98
N LEU A 1087 -37.98 32.09 22.74
CA LEU A 1087 -39.45 32.05 22.67
C LEU A 1087 -40.07 32.86 23.81
N PRO A 1088 -41.30 33.38 23.67
CA PRO A 1088 -42.03 34.01 24.77
C PRO A 1088 -42.17 33.10 26.00
N GLU A 1089 -42.20 33.65 27.21
CA GLU A 1089 -42.32 32.87 28.48
C GLU A 1089 -43.59 32.01 28.55
N ASP A 1090 -44.67 32.43 27.88
CA ASP A 1090 -45.93 31.69 27.80
C ASP A 1090 -45.93 30.59 26.72
N HIS A 1091 -44.87 30.49 25.91
CA HIS A 1091 -44.76 29.44 24.91
C HIS A 1091 -44.46 28.09 25.58
N PRO A 1092 -45.19 26.99 25.29
CA PRO A 1092 -44.99 25.68 25.93
C PRO A 1092 -43.59 25.06 25.79
N HIS A 1093 -42.77 25.61 24.90
CA HIS A 1093 -41.40 25.15 24.61
C HIS A 1093 -40.33 26.16 25.05
N HIS A 1094 -40.68 27.23 25.77
CA HIS A 1094 -39.75 28.27 26.23
C HIS A 1094 -38.49 27.67 26.89
N ASP A 1095 -38.68 26.84 27.91
CA ASP A 1095 -37.58 26.23 28.68
C ASP A 1095 -36.63 25.36 27.84
N TYR A 1096 -37.11 24.79 26.74
CA TYR A 1096 -36.27 23.99 25.86
C TYR A 1096 -35.28 24.85 25.08
N PHE A 1097 -35.74 26.03 24.60
CA PHE A 1097 -34.95 26.93 23.76
C PHE A 1097 -34.25 28.05 24.53
N ALA A 1098 -34.57 28.27 25.81
CA ALA A 1098 -33.98 29.32 26.64
C ALA A 1098 -32.44 29.30 26.68
N ASN A 1099 -31.83 28.11 26.56
CA ASN A 1099 -30.38 27.90 26.49
C ASN A 1099 -30.05 27.01 25.29
N ALA A 1100 -30.48 27.41 24.09
CA ALA A 1100 -30.23 26.66 22.87
C ALA A 1100 -28.74 26.64 22.52
N THR A 1101 -28.26 25.49 22.06
CA THR A 1101 -26.86 25.28 21.69
C THR A 1101 -26.81 24.62 20.33
N GLY A 1102 -26.01 25.15 19.42
CA GLY A 1102 -25.63 24.51 18.18
C GLY A 1102 -24.50 23.52 18.40
N TYR A 1103 -24.61 22.32 17.82
CA TYR A 1103 -23.62 21.25 17.89
C TYR A 1103 -23.07 20.99 16.49
N SER A 1104 -21.75 21.10 16.33
CA SER A 1104 -21.03 20.96 15.05
C SER A 1104 -20.23 19.67 15.02
N MET A 1105 -20.87 18.58 14.61
CA MET A 1105 -20.23 17.26 14.53
C MET A 1105 -19.26 17.14 13.35
N ASP A 1106 -19.38 18.02 12.36
CA ASP A 1106 -18.54 18.11 11.17
C ASP A 1106 -17.08 18.49 11.45
N ARG A 1107 -16.80 19.05 12.64
CA ARG A 1107 -15.45 19.45 13.09
C ARG A 1107 -14.57 18.27 13.51
N ASN A 1108 -15.14 17.08 13.62
CA ASN A 1108 -14.46 15.82 13.90
C ASN A 1108 -13.53 15.84 15.13
N ASN A 1109 -13.88 16.57 16.19
CA ASN A 1109 -13.06 16.71 17.40
C ASN A 1109 -13.18 15.53 18.38
N SER A 1110 -14.18 14.66 18.20
CA SER A 1110 -14.51 13.56 19.12
C SER A 1110 -14.41 12.20 18.43
N GLY A 1111 -13.70 11.27 19.04
CA GLY A 1111 -13.66 9.86 18.67
C GLY A 1111 -14.32 9.03 19.76
N TRP A 1112 -15.53 8.54 19.51
CA TRP A 1112 -16.27 7.68 20.44
C TRP A 1112 -15.70 6.26 20.38
N GLN A 1113 -15.13 5.78 21.47
CA GLN A 1113 -14.37 4.52 21.48
C GLN A 1113 -15.24 3.34 21.92
N SER A 1114 -15.96 3.47 23.04
CA SER A 1114 -16.79 2.39 23.57
C SER A 1114 -17.81 2.91 24.59
N LEU A 1115 -18.85 2.12 24.81
CA LEU A 1115 -19.65 2.20 26.04
C LEU A 1115 -18.89 1.40 27.11
N LEU A 1116 -18.72 1.97 28.30
CA LEU A 1116 -18.08 1.34 29.47
C LEU A 1116 -19.10 0.65 30.38
N GLY A 1117 -20.36 1.06 30.35
CA GLY A 1117 -21.47 0.42 31.05
C GLY A 1117 -22.40 1.48 31.63
N TYR A 1118 -23.18 1.09 32.63
CA TYR A 1118 -24.17 1.95 33.25
C TYR A 1118 -23.84 2.19 34.73
N ALA A 1119 -23.75 3.47 35.12
CA ALA A 1119 -23.48 3.92 36.49
C ALA A 1119 -24.71 4.56 37.12
N CYS A 1120 -24.85 4.46 38.45
CA CYS A 1120 -26.01 4.95 39.17
C CYS A 1120 -26.01 6.48 39.29
N GLU A 1121 -27.17 7.11 39.11
CA GLU A 1121 -27.34 8.55 39.36
C GLU A 1121 -27.35 8.87 40.86
N GLU A 1122 -27.97 7.99 41.65
CA GLU A 1122 -28.05 8.11 43.10
C GLU A 1122 -27.31 6.95 43.78
N ARG A 1123 -26.74 7.21 44.96
CA ARG A 1123 -26.03 6.21 45.74
C ARG A 1123 -26.96 5.06 46.13
N PRO A 1124 -26.67 3.80 45.73
CA PRO A 1124 -27.43 2.65 46.22
C PRO A 1124 -27.30 2.46 47.75
N SER A 1125 -28.35 1.93 48.39
CA SER A 1125 -28.43 1.77 49.84
C SER A 1125 -27.54 0.67 50.41
N THR A 1126 -27.11 -0.29 49.59
CA THR A 1126 -26.27 -1.44 49.97
C THR A 1126 -25.05 -1.58 49.07
N GLY A 1127 -23.93 -2.05 49.63
CA GLY A 1127 -22.64 -2.23 48.94
C GLY A 1127 -21.70 -1.02 49.00
N HIS A 1128 -20.49 -1.19 48.48
CA HIS A 1128 -19.45 -0.16 48.45
C HIS A 1128 -19.51 0.63 47.14
N TRP A 1129 -19.96 1.89 47.23
CA TRP A 1129 -20.13 2.79 46.10
C TRP A 1129 -19.37 4.09 46.34
N LYS A 1130 -18.69 4.58 45.29
CA LYS A 1130 -17.99 5.86 45.29
C LYS A 1130 -18.38 6.69 44.08
N GLN A 1131 -18.22 8.00 44.18
CA GLN A 1131 -18.34 8.89 43.03
C GLN A 1131 -17.12 8.73 42.11
N LEU A 1132 -17.31 8.88 40.79
CA LEU A 1132 -16.22 8.78 39.83
C LEU A 1132 -15.15 9.85 40.03
N SER A 1133 -15.54 11.05 40.45
CA SER A 1133 -14.59 12.14 40.76
C SER A 1133 -13.67 11.84 41.95
N GLU A 1134 -14.01 10.85 42.80
CA GLU A 1134 -13.14 10.37 43.88
C GLU A 1134 -12.11 9.34 43.39
N LEU A 1135 -12.35 8.71 42.24
CA LEU A 1135 -11.56 7.61 41.69
C LEU A 1135 -10.65 8.05 40.54
N LEU A 1136 -11.09 9.05 39.77
CA LEU A 1136 -10.44 9.49 38.53
C LEU A 1136 -10.04 10.95 38.63
N ASP A 1137 -8.84 11.27 38.12
CA ASP A 1137 -8.35 12.63 38.07
C ASP A 1137 -9.09 13.47 37.00
N ARG A 1138 -8.93 14.80 37.05
CA ARG A 1138 -9.65 15.73 36.16
C ARG A 1138 -9.30 15.62 34.68
N ASN A 1139 -8.15 15.04 34.32
CA ASN A 1139 -7.77 14.81 32.94
C ASN A 1139 -8.47 13.57 32.36
N THR A 1140 -8.85 12.61 33.22
CA THR A 1140 -9.55 11.37 32.87
C THR A 1140 -11.07 11.47 33.06
N PHE A 1141 -11.53 12.23 34.06
CA PHE A 1141 -12.94 12.49 34.35
C PHE A 1141 -13.16 14.00 34.57
N PRO A 1142 -13.77 14.70 33.60
CA PRO A 1142 -13.87 16.16 33.64
C PRO A 1142 -14.83 16.67 34.73
N ALA A 1143 -14.85 17.99 34.93
CA ALA A 1143 -15.76 18.61 35.89
C ALA A 1143 -17.24 18.44 35.47
N VAL A 1144 -18.11 18.33 36.47
CA VAL A 1144 -19.57 18.26 36.30
C VAL A 1144 -20.07 19.44 35.46
N SER A 1145 -20.96 19.14 34.52
CA SER A 1145 -21.61 20.11 33.64
C SER A 1145 -23.10 19.81 33.53
N ARG A 1146 -23.83 20.58 32.71
CA ARG A 1146 -25.26 20.32 32.43
C ARG A 1146 -25.52 18.90 31.92
N PHE A 1147 -24.59 18.33 31.16
CA PHE A 1147 -24.76 17.04 30.49
C PHE A 1147 -23.80 15.94 30.98
N HIS A 1148 -22.80 16.30 31.78
CA HIS A 1148 -21.86 15.38 32.42
C HIS A 1148 -22.08 15.40 33.94
N ARG A 1149 -22.47 14.26 34.53
CA ARG A 1149 -22.76 14.13 35.97
C ARG A 1149 -21.70 13.28 36.67
N ASP A 1150 -21.50 13.54 37.95
CA ASP A 1150 -20.70 12.68 38.81
C ASP A 1150 -21.55 11.49 39.29
N LEU A 1151 -21.26 10.30 38.75
CA LEU A 1151 -22.08 9.10 38.92
C LEU A 1151 -21.48 8.16 39.96
N TRP A 1152 -22.33 7.33 40.56
CA TRP A 1152 -21.95 6.33 41.56
C TRP A 1152 -21.60 5.00 40.90
N VAL A 1153 -20.39 4.51 41.19
CA VAL A 1153 -19.85 3.24 40.69
C VAL A 1153 -19.49 2.31 41.84
N LYS A 1154 -19.61 1.00 41.60
CA LYS A 1154 -19.30 -0.01 42.61
C LYS A 1154 -17.79 -0.23 42.65
N VAL A 1155 -17.21 -0.28 43.84
CA VAL A 1155 -15.77 -0.52 44.02
C VAL A 1155 -15.55 -1.78 44.87
N ALA A 1156 -14.40 -2.43 44.69
CA ALA A 1156 -13.99 -3.50 45.59
C ALA A 1156 -13.71 -2.93 47.00
N PRO A 1157 -14.06 -3.65 48.08
CA PRO A 1157 -13.71 -3.23 49.43
C PRO A 1157 -12.18 -3.17 49.61
N SER A 1158 -11.68 -2.17 50.34
CA SER A 1158 -10.25 -2.07 50.63
C SER A 1158 -9.78 -3.17 51.59
N ALA A 1159 -8.50 -3.54 51.56
CA ALA A 1159 -7.92 -4.55 52.46
C ALA A 1159 -8.05 -4.18 53.96
N ALA A 1160 -8.25 -2.91 54.29
CA ALA A 1160 -8.49 -2.43 55.66
C ALA A 1160 -9.96 -2.59 56.09
N GLU A 1161 -10.91 -2.54 55.15
CA GLU A 1161 -12.35 -2.66 55.41
C GLU A 1161 -12.84 -4.12 55.36
N ALA A 1162 -12.17 -4.99 54.59
CA ALA A 1162 -12.46 -6.42 54.56
C ALA A 1162 -12.27 -7.11 55.94
N ASN A 1163 -11.46 -6.53 56.83
CA ASN A 1163 -11.27 -7.02 58.20
C ASN A 1163 -12.38 -6.61 59.18
N LEU A 1164 -13.29 -5.70 58.80
CA LEU A 1164 -14.41 -5.25 59.64
C LEU A 1164 -15.72 -6.02 59.38
N GLU A 1165 -15.85 -6.74 58.26
CA GLU A 1165 -17.02 -7.59 57.97
C GLU A 1165 -16.90 -9.03 58.52
N THR A 1166 -15.74 -9.41 59.09
CA THR A 1166 -15.52 -10.69 59.77
C THR A 1166 -15.74 -10.67 61.29
N HIS A 1167 -16.40 -9.65 61.84
CA HIS A 1167 -16.72 -9.57 63.27
C HIS A 1167 -18.19 -9.28 63.59
#